data_AF-F0XVD9-F1
#
_entry.id   AF-F0XVD9-F1
#
_cell.length_a   1.000
_cell.length_b   1.000
_cell.length_c   1.000
_cell.angle_alpha   90.00
_cell.angle_beta   90.00
_cell.angle_gamma   90.00
#
_symmetry.space_group_name_H-M   'P 1'
#
loop_
_entity.id
_entity.type
_entity.pdbx_description
1 polymer ?
#
loop_
_entity_poly.entity_id
_entity_poly.type
_entity_poly.pdbx_seq_one_letter_code
_entity_poly.pdbx_strand_id
1 'polypeptide(L)'
;MRIVLACAAAAAAADLGPCGARGRYGEAPNETLFYLKTIKTASSSLRFLFLRFARAERLAALRGRRAGGQFFDAATAKGDTRWPAEFEDPGESRSPPGIFDVAFDHSTWDAAALDRYLPRARKFASSRDVVARAVSAIAYFHRDATPDEYFGGCGIVEGGLCGGWSRLQHAEKDAVHVWNSVAWQLRAPAAARPLDLRRPAAEAARLAAADVSEAVGAVRGAVFDFVVVAERYDASLVLLRSKLCWRWLDVVGPEPPLAPAPQDASRRASHRAAAPLRNVTARTLVALNVLDGRIHAAARDAFDAARRDYGGNFDRDVAFFRAYKFALLVTCVVCRARFPPVALAAYAALCGDLRPTCRDLGAHESRIPTEADVAARRSRDARAEAALVALVAGCPVPLATAEVCPAGDGSLCRAGPLCLAKCAPPRGRLGALWARHVLRLDERDCAGAILAGSEARWLSAMAAISMGAAYGSPGLYESSICRARWADGLPPEHCHMTSSRLLRAVLALRLAAHGQQLRRIVDELRAANPGEAWNYFAIDLGAGVRDADPVFDLFRLSPSVYAPTNPRQPPSQPWFGVMVDGDPRQLAKMEAAFPAEDIAKRVAWIEPHTVVATLEAAAAPLTDRWRTPDVLKMDIDSFDCAVMRAVLRELAPKVVAMEINVKFPPDVSFALLHNRSADRAPFDSERRRFAYGCSLRFQARHLMPPFGYALAHVDWNNAVYVPAHLLGNALRVQRPRDSLLHNWSVEVQDRVGYYDRPARSIKFGFNDKPGLKRWRDPTTDHIAEVVRLVNADGKREGPCNYCLLSALLGRGDGPLRRYCWGADGAFGECGRHHRSTE
;
A
#
# COMPACT_ATOMS: atom_id res chain seq x y z
N MET A 1 -22.76 35.11 -27.49
CA MET A 1 -21.96 34.44 -26.43
C MET A 1 -22.72 33.37 -25.63
N ARG A 2 -23.99 33.57 -25.23
CA ARG A 2 -24.81 32.51 -24.58
C ARG A 2 -25.09 31.28 -25.46
N ILE A 3 -25.15 31.43 -26.78
CA ILE A 3 -25.24 30.32 -27.73
C ILE A 3 -23.92 29.52 -27.79
N VAL A 4 -22.76 30.18 -27.65
CA VAL A 4 -21.44 29.54 -27.77
C VAL A 4 -21.08 28.67 -26.55
N LEU A 5 -21.49 29.08 -25.34
CA LEU A 5 -21.27 28.33 -24.10
C LEU A 5 -22.28 27.20 -23.87
N ALA A 6 -23.54 27.40 -24.29
CA ALA A 6 -24.51 26.30 -24.37
C ALA A 6 -24.09 25.27 -25.43
N CYS A 7 -23.55 25.73 -26.57
CA CYS A 7 -22.95 24.84 -27.57
C CYS A 7 -21.68 24.15 -27.06
N ALA A 8 -20.87 24.74 -26.17
CA ALA A 8 -19.64 24.10 -25.66
C ALA A 8 -19.93 23.01 -24.61
N ALA A 9 -20.89 23.21 -23.71
CA ALA A 9 -21.33 22.18 -22.76
C ALA A 9 -22.18 21.10 -23.44
N ALA A 10 -23.04 21.50 -24.39
CA ALA A 10 -23.77 20.55 -25.24
C ALA A 10 -22.84 19.82 -26.22
N ALA A 11 -21.76 20.43 -26.72
CA ALA A 11 -20.75 19.76 -27.55
C ALA A 11 -19.79 18.88 -26.73
N ALA A 12 -19.40 19.29 -25.53
CA ALA A 12 -18.62 18.44 -24.62
C ALA A 12 -19.43 17.24 -24.10
N ALA A 13 -20.76 17.36 -24.01
CA ALA A 13 -21.64 16.22 -23.81
C ALA A 13 -21.91 15.43 -25.10
N ALA A 14 -22.13 16.10 -26.24
CA ALA A 14 -22.47 15.46 -27.52
C ALA A 14 -21.30 14.79 -28.24
N ASP A 15 -20.05 15.09 -27.88
CA ASP A 15 -18.84 14.67 -28.59
C ASP A 15 -17.82 13.94 -27.69
N LEU A 16 -18.31 13.10 -26.76
CA LEU A 16 -17.51 12.22 -25.87
C LEU A 16 -16.97 10.96 -26.60
N GLY A 17 -16.53 11.11 -27.85
CA GLY A 17 -16.05 10.03 -28.71
C GLY A 17 -17.16 9.31 -29.49
N PRO A 18 -16.82 8.30 -30.31
CA PRO A 18 -17.74 7.66 -31.27
C PRO A 18 -18.94 6.93 -30.64
N CYS A 19 -18.95 6.74 -29.31
CA CYS A 19 -20.13 6.23 -28.58
C CYS A 19 -21.09 7.34 -28.11
N GLY A 20 -20.76 8.62 -28.36
CA GLY A 20 -21.53 9.82 -27.99
C GLY A 20 -21.68 10.04 -26.48
N ALA A 21 -22.53 11.02 -26.11
CA ALA A 21 -23.05 11.22 -24.74
C ALA A 21 -23.78 9.98 -24.20
N ARG A 22 -24.19 9.08 -25.10
CA ARG A 22 -25.05 7.92 -24.87
C ARG A 22 -24.26 6.60 -24.81
N GLY A 23 -23.00 6.60 -24.37
CA GLY A 23 -22.30 5.34 -24.10
C GLY A 23 -23.23 4.41 -23.32
N ARG A 24 -23.69 3.32 -23.94
CA ARG A 24 -24.93 2.57 -23.66
C ARG A 24 -25.56 2.91 -22.30
N TYR A 25 -26.29 4.03 -22.23
CA TYR A 25 -26.96 4.44 -20.99
C TYR A 25 -28.17 3.53 -20.80
N GLY A 26 -28.03 2.52 -19.95
CA GLY A 26 -29.14 1.64 -19.55
C GLY A 26 -29.31 0.34 -20.33
N GLU A 27 -28.56 0.10 -21.42
CA GLU A 27 -28.59 -1.20 -22.11
C GLU A 27 -27.65 -2.18 -21.40
N ALA A 28 -28.15 -3.39 -21.12
CA ALA A 28 -27.29 -4.47 -20.66
C ALA A 28 -26.22 -4.76 -21.75
N PRO A 29 -24.92 -4.82 -21.41
CA PRO A 29 -23.91 -5.11 -22.42
C PRO A 29 -24.12 -6.54 -22.90
N ASN A 30 -24.65 -6.79 -24.09
CA ASN A 30 -24.74 -8.16 -24.65
C ASN A 30 -23.38 -8.71 -25.11
N GLU A 31 -22.29 -8.01 -24.80
CA GLU A 31 -20.95 -8.32 -25.28
C GLU A 31 -20.26 -9.28 -24.31
N THR A 32 -19.77 -10.40 -24.85
CA THR A 32 -18.82 -11.26 -24.16
C THR A 32 -17.41 -10.69 -24.33
N LEU A 33 -16.60 -10.73 -23.27
CA LEU A 33 -15.28 -10.10 -23.22
C LEU A 33 -14.23 -11.14 -22.85
N PHE A 34 -13.14 -11.20 -23.59
CA PHE A 34 -11.96 -11.97 -23.23
C PHE A 34 -10.76 -11.03 -23.10
N TYR A 35 -10.05 -11.13 -21.98
CA TYR A 35 -8.83 -10.38 -21.75
C TYR A 35 -7.65 -11.33 -21.48
N LEU A 36 -6.75 -11.45 -22.46
CA LEU A 36 -5.51 -12.18 -22.31
C LEU A 36 -4.59 -11.40 -21.35
N LYS A 37 -4.46 -11.92 -20.14
CA LYS A 37 -3.64 -11.32 -19.10
C LYS A 37 -2.18 -11.66 -19.40
N THR A 38 -1.44 -10.71 -19.97
CA THR A 38 -0.02 -10.96 -20.24
C THR A 38 0.85 -10.65 -19.01
N ILE A 39 2.01 -11.31 -18.89
CA ILE A 39 2.83 -11.22 -17.68
C ILE A 39 3.48 -9.83 -17.56
N LYS A 40 3.21 -9.13 -16.45
CA LYS A 40 3.83 -7.84 -16.05
C LYS A 40 3.61 -6.64 -16.96
N THR A 41 2.49 -6.64 -17.68
CA THR A 41 2.07 -5.59 -18.61
C THR A 41 0.90 -4.76 -18.06
N ALA A 42 0.92 -4.40 -16.76
CA ALA A 42 -0.23 -3.81 -16.05
C ALA A 42 -1.47 -4.70 -15.96
N SER A 43 -1.29 -6.01 -16.18
CA SER A 43 -2.40 -6.90 -16.44
C SER A 43 -3.27 -7.22 -15.22
N SER A 44 -2.74 -7.04 -14.00
CA SER A 44 -3.56 -7.09 -12.78
C SER A 44 -4.48 -5.87 -12.64
N SER A 45 -4.01 -4.66 -12.98
CA SER A 45 -4.86 -3.45 -12.95
C SER A 45 -6.03 -3.57 -13.92
N LEU A 46 -5.76 -4.04 -15.16
CA LEU A 46 -6.81 -4.31 -16.14
C LEU A 46 -7.74 -5.44 -15.69
N ARG A 47 -7.20 -6.52 -15.10
CA ARG A 47 -8.04 -7.58 -14.53
C ARG A 47 -9.04 -7.04 -13.51
N PHE A 48 -8.59 -6.16 -12.61
CA PHE A 48 -9.47 -5.55 -11.62
C PHE A 48 -10.52 -4.65 -12.26
N LEU A 49 -10.17 -3.93 -13.32
CA LEU A 49 -11.10 -3.12 -14.09
C LEU A 49 -12.19 -3.99 -14.76
N PHE A 50 -11.83 -5.08 -15.43
CA PHE A 50 -12.78 -6.04 -15.99
C PHE A 50 -13.63 -6.74 -14.92
N LEU A 51 -13.03 -7.17 -13.81
CA LEU A 51 -13.75 -7.79 -12.69
C LEU A 51 -14.76 -6.83 -12.05
N ARG A 52 -14.33 -5.58 -11.85
CA ARG A 52 -15.21 -4.55 -11.29
C ARG A 52 -16.38 -4.34 -12.22
N PHE A 53 -16.14 -4.19 -13.52
CA PHE A 53 -17.18 -4.05 -14.54
C PHE A 53 -18.11 -5.29 -14.59
N ALA A 54 -17.54 -6.50 -14.57
CA ALA A 54 -18.32 -7.73 -14.58
C ALA A 54 -19.28 -7.79 -13.39
N ARG A 55 -18.77 -7.53 -12.18
CA ARG A 55 -19.60 -7.51 -10.97
C ARG A 55 -20.64 -6.40 -11.00
N ALA A 56 -20.21 -5.21 -11.39
CA ALA A 56 -21.02 -4.01 -11.56
C ALA A 56 -22.27 -4.24 -12.42
N GLU A 57 -22.15 -5.11 -13.41
CA GLU A 57 -23.17 -5.39 -14.42
C GLU A 57 -23.75 -6.82 -14.31
N ARG A 58 -23.48 -7.55 -13.21
CA ARG A 58 -23.90 -8.95 -12.97
C ARG A 58 -23.53 -9.92 -14.11
N LEU A 59 -22.29 -9.85 -14.55
CA LEU A 59 -21.74 -10.67 -15.62
C LEU A 59 -21.06 -11.94 -15.09
N ALA A 60 -21.31 -13.05 -15.79
CA ALA A 60 -20.56 -14.30 -15.82
C ALA A 60 -19.04 -14.12 -15.89
N ALA A 61 -18.28 -14.20 -14.79
CA ALA A 61 -16.81 -14.06 -14.84
C ALA A 61 -16.08 -15.41 -14.82
N LEU A 62 -15.44 -15.79 -15.93
CA LEU A 62 -14.56 -16.95 -16.03
C LEU A 62 -13.16 -16.62 -15.55
N ARG A 63 -12.69 -17.37 -14.54
CA ARG A 63 -11.36 -17.21 -13.95
C ARG A 63 -10.70 -18.56 -13.65
N GLY A 64 -9.42 -18.67 -13.99
CA GLY A 64 -8.56 -19.76 -13.54
C GLY A 64 -8.44 -19.89 -12.02
N ARG A 65 -8.77 -21.07 -11.49
CA ARG A 65 -8.73 -21.37 -10.04
C ARG A 65 -7.32 -21.47 -9.45
N ARG A 66 -6.33 -21.87 -10.25
CA ARG A 66 -4.94 -21.97 -9.81
C ARG A 66 -4.23 -20.63 -10.02
N ALA A 67 -3.96 -19.91 -8.93
CA ALA A 67 -3.05 -18.77 -8.95
C ALA A 67 -1.67 -19.25 -9.45
N GLY A 68 -1.32 -18.94 -10.70
CA GLY A 68 -0.07 -19.38 -11.33
C GLY A 68 -0.16 -20.72 -12.08
N GLY A 69 -1.34 -21.34 -12.17
CA GLY A 69 -1.57 -22.43 -13.12
C GLY A 69 -1.66 -21.85 -14.51
N GLN A 70 -0.58 -21.98 -15.29
CA GLN A 70 -0.63 -21.74 -16.73
C GLN A 70 -1.71 -22.66 -17.32
N PHE A 71 -2.75 -22.09 -17.91
CA PHE A 71 -3.61 -22.86 -18.80
C PHE A 71 -2.80 -23.15 -20.04
N PHE A 72 -2.52 -24.43 -20.24
CA PHE A 72 -1.83 -25.01 -21.40
C PHE A 72 -0.33 -24.73 -21.47
N ASP A 73 0.42 -25.72 -21.01
CA ASP A 73 1.74 -26.00 -21.54
C ASP A 73 1.58 -26.76 -22.86
N ALA A 74 1.59 -26.02 -23.97
CA ALA A 74 1.56 -26.62 -25.31
C ALA A 74 2.84 -27.42 -25.62
N ALA A 75 3.93 -27.23 -24.87
CA ALA A 75 5.21 -27.88 -25.11
C ALA A 75 5.28 -29.28 -24.50
N THR A 76 4.52 -29.60 -23.45
CA THR A 76 4.56 -30.94 -22.84
C THR A 76 3.51 -31.92 -23.37
N ALA A 77 2.50 -31.47 -24.14
CA ALA A 77 1.37 -32.29 -24.61
C ALA A 77 0.66 -33.12 -23.50
N LYS A 78 0.97 -32.86 -22.22
CA LYS A 78 0.52 -33.60 -21.03
C LYS A 78 -0.44 -32.79 -20.16
N GLY A 79 -0.86 -31.61 -20.61
CA GLY A 79 -1.91 -30.83 -19.96
C GLY A 79 -3.28 -31.35 -20.34
N ASP A 80 -4.03 -31.82 -19.34
CA ASP A 80 -5.46 -32.16 -19.43
C ASP A 80 -6.19 -31.08 -20.24
N THR A 81 -6.83 -31.47 -21.36
CA THR A 81 -7.41 -30.59 -22.39
C THR A 81 -8.65 -29.83 -21.92
N ARG A 82 -8.93 -29.83 -20.62
CA ARG A 82 -10.15 -29.27 -20.05
C ARG A 82 -9.83 -27.96 -19.34
N TRP A 83 -10.46 -26.89 -19.80
CA TRP A 83 -10.68 -25.73 -18.94
C TRP A 83 -11.29 -26.23 -17.63
N PRO A 84 -10.88 -25.69 -16.48
CA PRO A 84 -11.23 -26.25 -15.19
C PRO A 84 -12.74 -26.18 -15.00
N ALA A 85 -13.33 -27.24 -14.47
CA ALA A 85 -14.77 -27.37 -14.27
C ALA A 85 -15.34 -26.50 -13.12
N GLU A 86 -14.54 -25.60 -12.54
CA GLU A 86 -14.92 -24.86 -11.34
C GLU A 86 -14.69 -23.35 -11.53
N PHE A 87 -15.79 -22.61 -11.47
CA PHE A 87 -15.93 -21.24 -11.93
C PHE A 87 -16.36 -20.31 -10.77
N GLU A 88 -15.84 -19.08 -10.74
CA GLU A 88 -16.41 -18.03 -9.87
C GLU A 88 -17.67 -17.51 -10.58
N ASP A 89 -18.78 -18.25 -10.45
CA ASP A 89 -20.10 -17.67 -10.72
C ASP A 89 -20.43 -16.75 -9.55
N PRO A 90 -20.50 -15.42 -9.74
CA PRO A 90 -20.87 -14.50 -8.67
C PRO A 90 -22.38 -14.63 -8.36
N GLY A 91 -22.94 -15.84 -8.22
CA GLY A 91 -24.38 -16.09 -8.06
C GLY A 91 -25.21 -15.67 -9.28
N GLU A 92 -26.53 -15.88 -9.24
CA GLU A 92 -27.54 -15.64 -10.31
C GLU A 92 -27.05 -14.73 -11.45
N SER A 93 -26.24 -15.32 -12.31
CA SER A 93 -25.73 -14.68 -13.51
C SER A 93 -26.89 -14.61 -14.50
N ARG A 94 -26.93 -13.54 -15.30
CA ARG A 94 -27.89 -13.47 -16.41
C ARG A 94 -27.66 -14.56 -17.48
N SER A 95 -26.44 -15.09 -17.53
CA SER A 95 -26.03 -16.13 -18.48
C SER A 95 -26.41 -17.51 -17.95
N PRO A 96 -26.89 -18.42 -18.80
CA PRO A 96 -27.12 -19.81 -18.43
C PRO A 96 -25.87 -20.45 -17.81
N PRO A 97 -26.01 -21.43 -16.89
CA PRO A 97 -24.88 -22.15 -16.32
C PRO A 97 -23.92 -22.66 -17.41
N GLY A 98 -22.63 -22.34 -17.29
CA GLY A 98 -21.58 -22.75 -18.23
C GLY A 98 -21.32 -21.78 -19.39
N ILE A 99 -22.10 -20.69 -19.52
CA ILE A 99 -21.83 -19.58 -20.44
C ILE A 99 -21.31 -18.40 -19.62
N PHE A 100 -20.21 -17.79 -20.09
CA PHE A 100 -19.57 -16.67 -19.41
C PHE A 100 -19.63 -15.39 -20.26
N ASP A 101 -19.71 -14.27 -19.56
CA ASP A 101 -19.76 -12.94 -20.14
C ASP A 101 -18.37 -12.30 -20.20
N VAL A 102 -17.49 -12.60 -19.23
CA VAL A 102 -16.16 -11.99 -19.12
C VAL A 102 -15.16 -13.07 -18.72
N ALA A 103 -14.04 -13.18 -19.43
CA ALA A 103 -12.95 -14.09 -19.11
C ALA A 103 -11.61 -13.35 -19.07
N PHE A 104 -10.75 -13.72 -18.13
CA PHE A 104 -9.39 -13.19 -18.07
C PHE A 104 -8.42 -14.21 -17.46
N ASP A 105 -7.30 -14.46 -18.14
CA ASP A 105 -6.31 -15.41 -17.63
C ASP A 105 -4.89 -15.21 -18.15
N HIS A 106 -3.92 -15.74 -17.40
CA HIS A 106 -2.53 -15.92 -17.81
C HIS A 106 -2.40 -17.24 -18.60
N SER A 107 -3.20 -17.42 -19.65
CA SER A 107 -3.16 -18.60 -20.51
C SER A 107 -2.25 -18.38 -21.72
N THR A 108 -1.96 -19.47 -22.44
CA THR A 108 -1.62 -19.36 -23.86
C THR A 108 -2.90 -19.11 -24.68
N TRP A 109 -2.77 -18.45 -25.83
CA TRP A 109 -3.86 -18.12 -26.72
C TRP A 109 -4.38 -19.37 -27.44
N ASP A 110 -5.67 -19.66 -27.31
CA ASP A 110 -6.35 -20.74 -28.02
C ASP A 110 -7.74 -20.26 -28.46
N ALA A 111 -7.85 -19.91 -29.74
CA ALA A 111 -9.08 -19.40 -30.32
C ALA A 111 -10.22 -20.43 -30.24
N ALA A 112 -9.94 -21.70 -30.53
CA ALA A 112 -10.95 -22.75 -30.55
C ALA A 112 -11.48 -23.06 -29.15
N ALA A 113 -10.61 -23.04 -28.15
CA ALA A 113 -11.02 -23.22 -26.78
C ALA A 113 -11.80 -21.99 -26.26
N LEU A 114 -11.38 -20.77 -26.60
CA LEU A 114 -12.10 -19.56 -26.24
C LEU A 114 -13.50 -19.52 -26.85
N ASP A 115 -13.64 -19.81 -28.15
CA ASP A 115 -14.92 -19.78 -28.85
C ASP A 115 -15.92 -20.81 -28.30
N ARG A 116 -15.44 -21.86 -27.63
CA ARG A 116 -16.28 -22.85 -26.93
C ARG A 116 -16.95 -22.30 -25.67
N TYR A 117 -16.25 -21.48 -24.88
CA TYR A 117 -16.74 -20.99 -23.58
C TYR A 117 -17.27 -19.55 -23.64
N LEU A 118 -16.72 -18.73 -24.54
CA LEU A 118 -17.12 -17.35 -24.78
C LEU A 118 -17.20 -17.11 -26.30
N PRO A 119 -18.20 -17.68 -26.99
CA PRO A 119 -18.39 -17.44 -28.41
C PRO A 119 -18.56 -15.94 -28.67
N ARG A 120 -17.97 -15.46 -29.77
CA ARG A 120 -18.04 -14.06 -30.22
C ARG A 120 -17.48 -13.04 -29.23
N ALA A 121 -16.63 -13.48 -28.30
CA ALA A 121 -15.99 -12.57 -27.37
C ALA A 121 -15.11 -11.55 -28.08
N ARG A 122 -15.23 -10.31 -27.63
CA ARG A 122 -14.26 -9.27 -27.95
C ARG A 122 -12.99 -9.51 -27.17
N LYS A 123 -11.87 -9.50 -27.87
CA LYS A 123 -10.58 -10.00 -27.41
C LYS A 123 -9.66 -8.82 -27.14
N PHE A 124 -9.19 -8.74 -25.91
CA PHE A 124 -8.27 -7.71 -25.45
C PHE A 124 -6.99 -8.34 -24.93
N ALA A 125 -5.89 -7.60 -25.03
CA ALA A 125 -4.63 -7.97 -24.39
C ALA A 125 -3.95 -6.71 -23.83
N SER A 126 -2.81 -6.90 -23.18
CA SER A 126 -1.95 -5.80 -22.78
C SER A 126 -0.51 -6.04 -23.21
N SER A 127 0.22 -4.95 -23.42
CA SER A 127 1.63 -4.95 -23.78
C SER A 127 2.36 -3.86 -22.99
N ARG A 128 3.67 -3.99 -22.86
CA ARG A 128 4.54 -3.06 -22.13
C ARG A 128 5.92 -3.09 -22.76
N ASP A 129 6.62 -1.95 -22.66
CA ASP A 129 8.04 -1.88 -22.95
C ASP A 129 8.80 -3.10 -22.40
N VAL A 130 9.63 -3.69 -23.26
CA VAL A 130 10.28 -4.98 -23.01
C VAL A 130 11.16 -4.95 -21.77
N VAL A 131 11.95 -3.88 -21.62
CA VAL A 131 12.85 -3.73 -20.48
C VAL A 131 12.02 -3.54 -19.22
N ALA A 132 11.05 -2.63 -19.23
CA ALA A 132 10.17 -2.41 -18.08
C ALA A 132 9.39 -3.67 -17.66
N ARG A 133 8.93 -4.48 -18.62
CA ARG A 133 8.26 -5.77 -18.38
C ARG A 133 9.21 -6.77 -17.74
N ALA A 134 10.38 -7.00 -18.34
CA ALA A 134 11.35 -7.98 -17.87
C ALA A 134 11.87 -7.63 -16.47
N VAL A 135 12.18 -6.35 -16.22
CA VAL A 135 12.58 -5.85 -14.89
C VAL A 135 11.48 -6.10 -13.86
N SER A 136 10.23 -5.82 -14.22
CA SER A 136 9.08 -6.07 -13.33
C SER A 136 8.84 -7.57 -13.08
N ALA A 137 9.17 -8.43 -14.06
CA ALA A 137 9.10 -9.88 -13.90
C ALA A 137 10.21 -10.39 -12.98
N ILE A 138 11.45 -9.93 -13.19
CA ILE A 138 12.61 -10.27 -12.35
C ILE A 138 12.31 -9.91 -10.90
N ALA A 139 11.92 -8.66 -10.63
CA ALA A 139 11.61 -8.22 -9.27
C ALA A 139 10.52 -9.08 -8.61
N TYR A 140 9.47 -9.44 -9.35
CA TYR A 140 8.37 -10.20 -8.75
C TYR A 140 8.68 -11.68 -8.53
N PHE A 141 9.24 -12.36 -9.53
CA PHE A 141 9.46 -13.80 -9.46
C PHE A 141 10.75 -14.16 -8.73
N HIS A 142 11.69 -13.21 -8.59
CA HIS A 142 13.00 -13.42 -7.98
C HIS A 142 13.22 -12.56 -6.74
N ARG A 143 12.19 -12.43 -5.89
CA ARG A 143 12.28 -11.86 -4.53
C ARG A 143 12.89 -10.45 -4.50
N ASP A 144 12.32 -9.56 -5.30
CA ASP A 144 12.74 -8.18 -5.49
C ASP A 144 14.12 -7.99 -6.12
N ALA A 145 14.79 -9.04 -6.63
CA ALA A 145 16.10 -8.92 -7.28
C ALA A 145 16.10 -7.79 -8.33
N THR A 146 17.16 -6.99 -8.32
CA THR A 146 17.46 -6.10 -9.43
C THR A 146 17.93 -6.93 -10.63
N PRO A 147 17.80 -6.42 -11.86
CA PRO A 147 18.38 -7.07 -13.03
C PRO A 147 19.88 -7.37 -12.86
N ASP A 148 20.65 -6.44 -12.28
CA ASP A 148 22.08 -6.66 -12.04
C ASP A 148 22.31 -7.78 -11.02
N GLU A 149 21.53 -7.87 -9.93
CA GLU A 149 21.58 -9.01 -8.99
C GLU A 149 21.19 -10.33 -9.67
N TYR A 150 20.15 -10.30 -10.52
CA TYR A 150 19.66 -11.44 -11.27
C TYR A 150 20.71 -11.98 -12.27
N PHE A 151 21.50 -11.10 -12.87
CA PHE A 151 22.59 -11.46 -13.77
C PHE A 151 23.95 -11.59 -13.07
N GLY A 152 24.03 -11.41 -11.76
CA GLY A 152 25.29 -11.42 -11.02
C GLY A 152 26.28 -10.32 -11.42
N GLY A 153 25.78 -9.18 -11.90
CA GLY A 153 26.57 -8.01 -12.30
C GLY A 153 27.20 -8.06 -13.70
N CYS A 154 26.93 -9.12 -14.46
CA CYS A 154 27.53 -9.35 -15.77
C CYS A 154 26.60 -8.94 -16.93
N GLY A 155 27.20 -8.32 -17.96
CA GLY A 155 26.55 -8.04 -19.23
C GLY A 155 26.75 -9.19 -20.22
N ILE A 156 25.67 -9.92 -20.50
CA ILE A 156 25.68 -11.18 -21.26
C ILE A 156 26.15 -11.03 -22.72
N VAL A 157 25.98 -9.85 -23.32
CA VAL A 157 26.22 -9.62 -24.76
C VAL A 157 27.70 -9.39 -25.09
N GLU A 158 28.56 -9.12 -24.10
CA GLU A 158 29.97 -8.73 -24.32
C GLU A 158 30.98 -9.87 -24.02
N GLY A 159 30.56 -11.14 -24.09
CA GLY A 159 31.48 -12.25 -24.41
C GLY A 159 32.02 -13.14 -23.28
N GLY A 160 31.39 -13.18 -22.09
CA GLY A 160 31.82 -14.08 -21.01
C GLY A 160 30.66 -14.82 -20.33
N LEU A 161 30.83 -16.14 -20.11
CA LEU A 161 29.95 -16.95 -19.27
C LEU A 161 29.86 -16.34 -17.86
N CYS A 162 28.65 -16.01 -17.42
CA CYS A 162 28.41 -15.49 -16.08
C CYS A 162 28.66 -16.59 -15.04
N GLY A 163 29.86 -16.63 -14.44
CA GLY A 163 30.24 -17.64 -13.45
C GLY A 163 29.37 -17.68 -12.19
N GLY A 164 28.54 -16.65 -11.94
CA GLY A 164 27.64 -16.57 -10.79
C GLY A 164 26.25 -17.19 -10.98
N TRP A 165 25.85 -17.51 -12.22
CA TRP A 165 24.49 -18.00 -12.51
C TRP A 165 24.24 -19.43 -12.01
N SER A 166 25.30 -20.19 -11.73
CA SER A 166 25.25 -21.57 -11.23
C SER A 166 24.62 -21.74 -9.84
N ARG A 167 24.47 -20.65 -9.06
CA ARG A 167 23.94 -20.74 -7.68
C ARG A 167 22.42 -20.63 -7.57
N LEU A 168 21.73 -20.16 -8.60
CA LEU A 168 20.28 -20.13 -8.64
C LEU A 168 19.81 -21.13 -9.69
N GLN A 169 19.67 -22.40 -9.28
CA GLN A 169 18.92 -23.40 -10.04
C GLN A 169 17.46 -22.95 -10.14
N HIS A 170 17.18 -22.03 -11.06
CA HIS A 170 15.82 -21.64 -11.38
C HIS A 170 15.14 -22.84 -12.05
N ALA A 171 14.02 -23.28 -11.48
CA ALA A 171 13.17 -24.25 -12.15
C ALA A 171 12.77 -23.68 -13.52
N GLU A 172 12.69 -24.52 -14.56
CA GLU A 172 12.32 -24.12 -15.93
C GLU A 172 11.08 -23.19 -16.01
N LYS A 173 10.19 -23.32 -15.02
CA LYS A 173 8.98 -22.49 -14.85
C LYS A 173 9.28 -20.99 -14.69
N ASP A 174 10.41 -20.61 -14.10
CA ASP A 174 10.74 -19.19 -13.86
C ASP A 174 11.22 -18.49 -15.14
N ALA A 175 11.80 -19.25 -16.09
CA ALA A 175 12.31 -18.71 -17.35
C ALA A 175 11.19 -18.17 -18.25
N VAL A 176 10.04 -18.85 -18.29
CA VAL A 176 8.88 -18.49 -19.13
C VAL A 176 8.26 -17.15 -18.73
N HIS A 177 8.42 -16.75 -17.46
CA HIS A 177 7.85 -15.49 -16.96
C HIS A 177 8.68 -14.25 -17.28
N VAL A 178 9.99 -14.42 -17.47
CA VAL A 178 10.92 -13.33 -17.77
C VAL A 178 11.16 -13.21 -19.27
N TRP A 179 11.32 -14.31 -20.00
CA TRP A 179 11.82 -14.31 -21.37
C TRP A 179 10.74 -14.58 -22.42
N ASN A 180 10.57 -13.65 -23.36
CA ASN A 180 9.60 -13.74 -24.47
C ASN A 180 8.21 -14.20 -24.00
N SER A 181 7.79 -13.77 -22.81
CA SER A 181 6.60 -14.30 -22.14
C SER A 181 5.33 -13.96 -22.91
N VAL A 182 5.29 -12.81 -23.60
CA VAL A 182 4.13 -12.42 -24.40
C VAL A 182 4.09 -13.25 -25.68
N ALA A 183 5.24 -13.43 -26.34
CA ALA A 183 5.36 -14.32 -27.50
C ALA A 183 4.96 -15.75 -27.16
N TRP A 184 5.38 -16.27 -26.00
CA TRP A 184 4.98 -17.58 -25.49
C TRP A 184 3.46 -17.67 -25.27
N GLN A 185 2.86 -16.67 -24.61
CA GLN A 185 1.41 -16.60 -24.43
C GLN A 185 0.65 -16.50 -25.76
N LEU A 186 1.24 -15.91 -26.80
CA LEU A 186 0.70 -15.87 -28.15
C LEU A 186 1.10 -17.10 -29.01
N ARG A 187 1.64 -18.14 -28.38
CA ARG A 187 2.06 -19.40 -29.02
C ARG A 187 3.09 -19.27 -30.14
N ALA A 188 3.95 -18.24 -30.08
CA ALA A 188 5.08 -18.15 -30.99
C ALA A 188 6.01 -19.36 -30.80
N PRO A 189 6.23 -20.23 -31.82
CA PRO A 189 6.94 -21.49 -31.66
C PRO A 189 8.35 -21.32 -31.07
N ALA A 190 9.05 -20.26 -31.46
CA ALA A 190 10.41 -19.98 -30.99
C ALA A 190 10.50 -19.61 -29.50
N ALA A 191 9.40 -19.16 -28.89
CA ALA A 191 9.29 -18.85 -27.47
C ALA A 191 8.92 -20.07 -26.60
N ALA A 192 8.45 -21.17 -27.20
CA ALA A 192 8.13 -22.41 -26.49
C ALA A 192 9.39 -23.15 -26.01
N ARG A 193 10.52 -22.98 -26.70
CA ARG A 193 11.81 -23.57 -26.31
C ARG A 193 12.44 -22.78 -25.16
N PRO A 194 12.82 -23.43 -24.04
CA PRO A 194 13.60 -22.79 -22.98
C PRO A 194 14.89 -22.16 -23.51
N LEU A 195 15.30 -21.02 -22.94
CA LEU A 195 16.55 -20.35 -23.30
C LEU A 195 17.74 -21.07 -22.68
N ASP A 196 18.75 -21.42 -23.49
CA ASP A 196 20.06 -21.80 -22.97
C ASP A 196 20.89 -20.55 -22.64
N LEU A 197 20.73 -20.07 -21.42
CA LEU A 197 21.45 -18.89 -20.92
C LEU A 197 22.96 -19.12 -20.72
N ARG A 198 23.47 -20.34 -20.94
CA ARG A 198 24.92 -20.60 -21.07
C ARG A 198 25.46 -20.14 -22.43
N ARG A 199 24.59 -19.96 -23.43
CA ARG A 199 24.94 -19.50 -24.78
C ARG A 199 24.03 -18.33 -25.20
N PRO A 200 24.00 -17.25 -24.43
CA PRO A 200 22.96 -16.23 -24.59
C PRO A 200 23.07 -15.44 -25.90
N ALA A 201 24.28 -15.27 -26.46
CA ALA A 201 24.45 -14.67 -27.78
C ALA A 201 23.86 -15.55 -28.89
N ALA A 202 24.05 -16.88 -28.81
CA ALA A 202 23.46 -17.82 -29.75
C ALA A 202 21.94 -17.89 -29.60
N GLU A 203 21.41 -17.83 -28.37
CA GLU A 203 19.98 -17.74 -28.11
C GLU A 203 19.39 -16.42 -28.65
N ALA A 204 20.06 -15.29 -28.43
CA ALA A 204 19.63 -14.00 -28.99
C ALA A 204 19.60 -14.03 -30.52
N ALA A 205 20.62 -14.60 -31.17
CA ALA A 205 20.66 -14.78 -32.63
C ALA A 205 19.53 -15.69 -33.13
N ARG A 206 19.28 -16.82 -32.45
CA ARG A 206 18.17 -17.74 -32.76
C ARG A 206 16.82 -17.04 -32.65
N LEU A 207 16.57 -16.32 -31.56
CA LEU A 207 15.32 -15.58 -31.37
C LEU A 207 15.17 -14.44 -32.38
N ALA A 208 16.26 -13.77 -32.75
CA ALA A 208 16.22 -12.74 -33.78
C ALA A 208 15.88 -13.33 -35.16
N ALA A 209 16.34 -14.53 -35.48
CA ALA A 209 16.00 -15.21 -36.74
C ALA A 209 14.60 -15.83 -36.74
N ALA A 210 13.94 -15.95 -35.58
CA ALA A 210 12.65 -16.61 -35.49
C ALA A 210 11.50 -15.78 -36.07
N ASP A 211 10.57 -16.50 -36.70
CA ASP A 211 9.31 -15.93 -37.16
C ASP A 211 8.35 -15.68 -35.98
N VAL A 212 7.77 -14.49 -35.97
CA VAL A 212 6.78 -14.03 -34.99
C VAL A 212 5.59 -13.33 -35.67
N SER A 213 5.45 -13.53 -36.98
CA SER A 213 4.48 -12.83 -37.82
C SER A 213 3.04 -13.09 -37.41
N GLU A 214 2.71 -14.32 -37.00
CA GLU A 214 1.37 -14.66 -36.48
C GLU A 214 1.05 -13.88 -35.20
N ALA A 215 1.96 -13.87 -34.22
CA ALA A 215 1.77 -13.14 -32.97
C ALA A 215 1.74 -11.61 -33.18
N VAL A 216 2.52 -11.09 -34.13
CA VAL A 216 2.47 -9.69 -34.58
C VAL A 216 1.13 -9.37 -35.25
N GLY A 217 0.64 -10.25 -36.12
CA GLY A 217 -0.67 -10.12 -36.75
C GLY A 217 -1.80 -10.11 -35.73
N ALA A 218 -1.73 -11.00 -34.74
CA ALA A 218 -2.70 -11.11 -33.65
C ALA A 218 -2.90 -9.77 -32.93
N VAL A 219 -1.81 -9.09 -32.53
CA VAL A 219 -1.87 -7.79 -31.85
C VAL A 219 -2.16 -6.59 -32.77
N ARG A 220 -2.02 -6.75 -34.09
CA ARG A 220 -2.39 -5.75 -35.11
C ARG A 220 -3.86 -5.79 -35.51
N GLY A 221 -4.67 -6.63 -34.87
CA GLY A 221 -6.11 -6.71 -35.10
C GLY A 221 -6.60 -8.02 -35.71
N ALA A 222 -5.71 -8.96 -36.06
CA ALA A 222 -6.15 -10.26 -36.58
C ALA A 222 -6.87 -11.12 -35.52
N VAL A 223 -6.54 -10.88 -34.24
CA VAL A 223 -7.11 -11.61 -33.10
C VAL A 223 -7.69 -10.66 -32.06
N PHE A 224 -6.93 -9.65 -31.64
CA PHE A 224 -7.35 -8.75 -30.57
C PHE A 224 -8.00 -7.49 -31.14
N ASP A 225 -9.21 -7.18 -30.68
CA ASP A 225 -9.91 -5.92 -30.96
C ASP A 225 -9.08 -4.69 -30.52
N PHE A 226 -8.36 -4.83 -29.40
CA PHE A 226 -7.48 -3.77 -28.89
C PHE A 226 -6.43 -4.32 -27.91
N VAL A 227 -5.22 -3.77 -27.97
CA VAL A 227 -4.13 -4.08 -27.05
C VAL A 227 -3.78 -2.83 -26.23
N VAL A 228 -3.95 -2.91 -24.91
CA VAL A 228 -3.59 -1.83 -23.99
C VAL A 228 -2.07 -1.71 -23.89
N VAL A 229 -1.54 -0.50 -24.10
CA VAL A 229 -0.12 -0.20 -23.99
C VAL A 229 0.17 0.41 -22.62
N ALA A 230 0.89 -0.31 -21.76
CA ALA A 230 1.06 0.03 -20.35
C ALA A 230 1.77 1.37 -20.12
N GLU A 231 2.75 1.74 -20.93
CA GLU A 231 3.41 3.05 -20.85
C GLU A 231 2.55 4.21 -21.41
N ARG A 232 1.38 3.89 -21.98
CA ARG A 232 0.34 4.84 -22.41
C ARG A 232 -0.99 4.49 -21.74
N TYR A 233 -0.96 4.13 -20.45
CA TYR A 233 -2.10 3.50 -19.77
C TYR A 233 -3.39 4.32 -19.85
N ASP A 234 -3.38 5.57 -19.40
CA ASP A 234 -4.58 6.42 -19.44
C ASP A 234 -5.11 6.62 -20.87
N ALA A 235 -4.21 6.79 -21.83
CA ALA A 235 -4.55 6.93 -23.24
C ALA A 235 -5.15 5.63 -23.80
N SER A 236 -4.64 4.48 -23.36
CA SER A 236 -5.19 3.17 -23.69
C SER A 236 -6.56 2.95 -23.05
N LEU A 237 -6.80 3.47 -21.84
CA LEU A 237 -8.10 3.38 -21.18
C LEU A 237 -9.16 4.23 -21.89
N VAL A 238 -8.78 5.38 -22.46
CA VAL A 238 -9.66 6.20 -23.32
C VAL A 238 -10.06 5.44 -24.60
N LEU A 239 -9.09 4.80 -25.27
CA LEU A 239 -9.39 3.96 -26.43
C LEU A 239 -10.22 2.73 -26.05
N LEU A 240 -9.88 2.06 -24.94
CA LEU A 240 -10.63 0.90 -24.43
C LEU A 240 -12.08 1.29 -24.13
N ARG A 241 -12.29 2.41 -23.46
CA ARG A 241 -13.62 3.00 -23.21
C ARG A 241 -14.38 3.16 -24.51
N SER A 242 -13.75 3.77 -25.51
CA SER A 242 -14.36 4.01 -26.81
C SER A 242 -14.67 2.74 -27.59
N LYS A 243 -13.80 1.74 -27.52
CA LYS A 243 -14.02 0.46 -28.20
C LYS A 243 -15.18 -0.28 -27.56
N LEU A 244 -15.32 -0.25 -26.23
CA LEU A 244 -16.34 -0.96 -25.46
C LEU A 244 -17.62 -0.14 -25.21
N CYS A 245 -17.63 1.14 -25.60
CA CYS A 245 -18.66 2.11 -25.24
C CYS A 245 -18.97 2.15 -23.72
N TRP A 246 -17.92 2.06 -22.91
CA TRP A 246 -18.00 2.15 -21.45
C TRP A 246 -18.07 3.60 -20.96
N ARG A 247 -18.46 3.80 -19.70
CA ARG A 247 -18.45 5.11 -19.04
C ARG A 247 -17.04 5.46 -18.56
N TRP A 248 -16.78 6.73 -18.26
CA TRP A 248 -15.48 7.12 -17.69
C TRP A 248 -15.24 6.40 -16.37
N LEU A 249 -16.27 6.32 -15.52
CA LEU A 249 -16.16 5.62 -14.23
C LEU A 249 -15.82 4.13 -14.38
N ASP A 250 -16.29 3.48 -15.45
CA ASP A 250 -16.06 2.05 -15.68
C ASP A 250 -14.61 1.75 -16.05
N VAL A 251 -13.90 2.70 -16.67
CA VAL A 251 -12.48 2.56 -17.00
C VAL A 251 -11.53 3.19 -15.98
N VAL A 252 -12.01 3.85 -14.92
CA VAL A 252 -11.11 4.37 -13.87
C VAL A 252 -10.45 3.21 -13.14
N GLY A 253 -9.13 3.07 -13.23
CA GLY A 253 -8.36 2.09 -12.46
C GLY A 253 -7.16 2.72 -11.77
N PRO A 254 -6.55 2.02 -10.79
CA PRO A 254 -5.25 2.41 -10.27
C PRO A 254 -4.23 2.35 -11.41
N GLU A 255 -3.42 3.41 -11.53
CA GLU A 255 -2.35 3.44 -12.52
C GLU A 255 -1.31 2.37 -12.15
N PRO A 256 -0.91 1.51 -13.11
CA PRO A 256 0.13 0.53 -12.86
C PRO A 256 1.44 1.27 -12.59
N PRO A 257 2.26 0.79 -11.65
CA PRO A 257 3.54 1.41 -11.41
C PRO A 257 4.43 1.23 -12.67
N LEU A 258 4.84 2.35 -13.27
CA LEU A 258 5.67 2.39 -14.48
C LEU A 258 7.07 1.81 -14.22
N ALA A 259 7.52 1.82 -12.97
CA ALA A 259 8.68 1.08 -12.45
C ALA A 259 8.19 -0.04 -11.50
N PRO A 260 8.95 -1.12 -11.27
CA PRO A 260 8.60 -2.06 -10.20
C PRO A 260 8.48 -1.30 -8.87
N ALA A 261 7.27 -1.27 -8.29
CA ALA A 261 7.13 -0.92 -6.89
C ALA A 261 7.76 -2.06 -6.06
N PRO A 262 8.78 -1.81 -5.23
CA PRO A 262 9.38 -2.87 -4.41
C PRO A 262 8.31 -3.49 -3.51
N GLN A 263 8.23 -4.82 -3.48
CA GLN A 263 7.19 -5.52 -2.71
C GLN A 263 7.52 -5.61 -1.22
N ASP A 264 8.74 -5.27 -0.81
CA ASP A 264 9.19 -5.22 0.58
C ASP A 264 10.04 -3.96 0.84
N ALA A 265 9.39 -2.83 1.18
CA ALA A 265 10.08 -1.56 1.47
C ALA A 265 10.98 -1.64 2.72
N SER A 266 10.72 -2.58 3.64
CA SER A 266 11.47 -2.74 4.89
C SER A 266 12.85 -3.36 4.69
N ARG A 267 13.07 -4.15 3.63
CA ARG A 267 14.35 -4.86 3.39
C ARG A 267 15.40 -4.04 2.65
N ARG A 268 15.07 -2.86 2.10
CA ARG A 268 15.98 -2.07 1.26
C ARG A 268 16.40 -0.70 1.82
N ALA A 269 16.05 -0.35 3.05
CA ALA A 269 16.52 0.89 3.65
C ALA A 269 18.07 1.01 3.72
N SER A 270 18.83 -0.08 3.54
CA SER A 270 20.30 -0.09 3.47
C SER A 270 20.91 -0.22 2.07
N HIS A 271 20.14 -0.42 0.99
CA HIS A 271 20.70 -0.60 -0.36
C HIS A 271 20.13 0.41 -1.37
N ARG A 272 21.06 1.15 -1.97
CA ARG A 272 20.95 2.25 -2.96
C ARG A 272 19.66 2.27 -3.77
N ALA A 273 19.06 3.46 -3.87
CA ALA A 273 18.08 3.83 -4.89
C ALA A 273 18.42 3.16 -6.23
N ALA A 274 17.45 2.50 -6.86
CA ALA A 274 17.63 1.70 -8.07
C ALA A 274 18.61 2.40 -9.03
N ALA A 275 19.86 1.91 -9.04
CA ALA A 275 20.86 2.48 -9.92
C ALA A 275 20.34 2.37 -11.36
N PRO A 276 20.56 3.38 -12.22
CA PRO A 276 20.19 3.26 -13.62
C PRO A 276 20.76 1.94 -14.15
N LEU A 277 19.88 1.15 -14.77
CA LEU A 277 20.23 -0.11 -15.41
C LEU A 277 21.50 0.11 -16.24
N ARG A 278 22.54 -0.69 -15.98
CA ARG A 278 23.75 -0.63 -16.81
C ARG A 278 23.35 -0.86 -18.27
N ASN A 279 23.88 -0.06 -19.19
CA ASN A 279 23.56 -0.16 -20.62
C ASN A 279 23.75 -1.58 -21.18
N VAL A 280 24.69 -2.35 -20.63
CA VAL A 280 24.93 -3.75 -21.03
C VAL A 280 23.80 -4.68 -20.57
N THR A 281 23.26 -4.46 -19.36
CA THR A 281 22.11 -5.20 -18.83
C THR A 281 20.85 -4.91 -19.65
N ALA A 282 20.61 -3.64 -20.00
CA ALA A 282 19.48 -3.27 -20.85
C ALA A 282 19.56 -3.90 -22.25
N ARG A 283 20.73 -3.87 -22.90
CA ARG A 283 20.96 -4.52 -24.20
C ARG A 283 20.71 -6.03 -24.15
N THR A 284 21.16 -6.68 -23.08
CA THR A 284 20.89 -8.11 -22.83
C THR A 284 19.40 -8.38 -22.74
N LEU A 285 18.67 -7.61 -21.93
CA LEU A 285 17.23 -7.79 -21.76
C LEU A 285 16.49 -7.63 -23.07
N VAL A 286 16.86 -6.66 -23.90
CA VAL A 286 16.28 -6.46 -25.24
C VAL A 286 16.60 -7.64 -26.16
N ALA A 287 17.86 -8.07 -26.23
CA ALA A 287 18.30 -9.14 -27.12
C ALA A 287 17.62 -10.48 -26.81
N LEU A 288 17.51 -10.83 -25.53
CA LEU A 288 16.86 -12.07 -25.09
C LEU A 288 15.34 -12.00 -25.11
N ASN A 289 14.73 -10.81 -25.25
CA ASN A 289 13.29 -10.60 -25.39
C ASN A 289 12.91 -10.01 -26.76
N VAL A 290 13.69 -10.30 -27.80
CA VAL A 290 13.50 -9.70 -29.13
C VAL A 290 12.12 -10.02 -29.73
N LEU A 291 11.53 -11.18 -29.43
CA LEU A 291 10.18 -11.54 -29.90
C LEU A 291 9.13 -10.65 -29.25
N ASP A 292 9.18 -10.49 -27.92
CA ASP A 292 8.32 -9.56 -27.19
C ASP A 292 8.51 -8.12 -27.70
N GLY A 293 9.74 -7.73 -28.07
CA GLY A 293 10.03 -6.41 -28.66
C GLY A 293 9.31 -6.17 -29.97
N ARG A 294 9.31 -7.16 -30.88
CA ARG A 294 8.57 -7.08 -32.15
C ARG A 294 7.06 -7.02 -31.92
N ILE A 295 6.53 -7.85 -31.02
CA ILE A 295 5.10 -7.84 -30.66
C ILE A 295 4.71 -6.51 -30.01
N HIS A 296 5.55 -5.98 -29.13
CA HIS A 296 5.31 -4.70 -28.46
C HIS A 296 5.35 -3.52 -29.43
N ALA A 297 6.31 -3.50 -30.37
CA ALA A 297 6.35 -2.52 -31.44
C ALA A 297 5.06 -2.57 -32.29
N ALA A 298 4.62 -3.77 -32.68
CA ALA A 298 3.38 -3.95 -33.40
C ALA A 298 2.13 -3.49 -32.61
N ALA A 299 2.10 -3.74 -31.30
CA ALA A 299 1.03 -3.25 -30.42
C ALA A 299 1.03 -1.71 -30.30
N ARG A 300 2.21 -1.07 -30.30
CA ARG A 300 2.33 0.39 -30.34
C ARG A 300 1.85 0.96 -31.67
N ASP A 301 2.20 0.34 -32.79
CA ASP A 301 1.70 0.74 -34.11
C ASP A 301 0.16 0.66 -34.17
N ALA A 302 -0.40 -0.44 -33.65
CA ALA A 302 -1.85 -0.65 -33.57
C ALA A 302 -2.54 0.37 -32.64
N PHE A 303 -1.90 0.71 -31.51
CA PHE A 303 -2.36 1.80 -30.65
C PHE A 303 -2.35 3.14 -31.39
N ASP A 304 -1.28 3.46 -32.13
CA ASP A 304 -1.16 4.71 -32.86
C ASP A 304 -2.17 4.79 -34.02
N ALA A 305 -2.49 3.66 -34.66
CA ALA A 305 -3.59 3.56 -35.61
C ALA A 305 -4.94 3.83 -34.93
N ALA A 306 -5.23 3.17 -33.81
CA ALA A 306 -6.47 3.38 -33.07
C ALA A 306 -6.62 4.83 -32.54
N ARG A 307 -5.51 5.50 -32.18
CA ARG A 307 -5.49 6.93 -31.87
C ARG A 307 -5.85 7.79 -33.08
N ARG A 308 -5.30 7.50 -34.27
CA ARG A 308 -5.65 8.23 -35.49
C ARG A 308 -7.13 8.04 -35.85
N ASP A 309 -7.63 6.81 -35.75
CA ASP A 309 -9.04 6.47 -35.99
C ASP A 309 -9.99 7.16 -35.00
N TYR A 310 -9.52 7.41 -33.77
CA TYR A 310 -10.27 8.19 -32.78
C TYR A 310 -10.45 9.67 -33.21
N GLY A 311 -9.52 10.21 -33.99
CA GLY A 311 -9.56 11.59 -34.50
C GLY A 311 -8.98 12.65 -33.56
N GLY A 312 -9.15 13.91 -33.94
CA GLY A 312 -8.50 15.07 -33.30
C GLY A 312 -8.88 15.31 -31.83
N ASN A 313 -9.95 14.68 -31.34
CA ASN A 313 -10.42 14.79 -29.97
C ASN A 313 -9.62 13.93 -28.96
N PHE A 314 -8.75 13.03 -29.43
CA PHE A 314 -8.09 12.06 -28.56
C PHE A 314 -7.33 12.68 -27.39
N ASP A 315 -6.42 13.62 -27.66
CA ASP A 315 -5.57 14.20 -26.62
C ASP A 315 -6.37 15.03 -25.60
N ARG A 316 -7.43 15.69 -26.07
CA ARG A 316 -8.41 16.38 -25.21
C ARG A 316 -9.08 15.40 -24.25
N ASP A 317 -9.53 14.25 -24.75
CA ASP A 317 -10.25 13.26 -23.96
C ASP A 317 -9.32 12.52 -22.97
N VAL A 318 -8.04 12.34 -23.32
CA VAL A 318 -7.00 11.87 -22.38
C VAL A 318 -6.77 12.88 -21.26
N ALA A 319 -6.66 14.17 -21.58
CA ALA A 319 -6.51 15.22 -20.58
C ALA A 319 -7.74 15.30 -19.66
N PHE A 320 -8.94 15.21 -20.25
CA PHE A 320 -10.20 15.14 -19.53
C PHE A 320 -10.23 13.93 -18.58
N PHE A 321 -9.88 12.72 -19.06
CA PHE A 321 -9.88 11.52 -18.25
C PHE A 321 -8.95 11.61 -17.04
N ARG A 322 -7.78 12.22 -17.20
CA ARG A 322 -6.85 12.48 -16.09
C ARG A 322 -7.43 13.43 -15.05
N ALA A 323 -8.05 14.52 -15.50
CA ALA A 323 -8.75 15.46 -14.62
C ALA A 323 -9.92 14.78 -13.89
N TYR A 324 -10.69 13.95 -14.61
CA TYR A 324 -11.80 13.16 -14.06
C TYR A 324 -11.32 12.19 -12.96
N LYS A 325 -10.26 11.41 -13.22
CA LYS A 325 -9.65 10.51 -12.21
C LYS A 325 -9.23 11.27 -10.95
N PHE A 326 -8.60 12.43 -11.13
CA PHE A 326 -8.16 13.28 -10.02
C PHE A 326 -9.34 13.81 -9.21
N ALA A 327 -10.37 14.36 -9.88
CA ALA A 327 -11.56 14.87 -9.23
C ALA A 327 -12.30 13.78 -8.44
N LEU A 328 -12.42 12.57 -9.01
CA LEU A 328 -12.99 11.41 -8.34
C LEU A 328 -12.18 11.01 -7.08
N LEU A 329 -10.84 10.97 -7.18
CA LEU A 329 -9.97 10.66 -6.05
C LEU A 329 -10.14 11.67 -4.91
N VAL A 330 -10.08 12.97 -5.23
CA VAL A 330 -10.28 14.06 -4.26
C VAL A 330 -11.65 13.93 -3.60
N THR A 331 -12.69 13.69 -4.39
CA THR A 331 -14.04 13.49 -3.85
C THR A 331 -14.08 12.31 -2.89
N CYS A 332 -13.51 11.17 -3.25
CA CYS A 332 -13.47 9.99 -2.38
C CYS A 332 -12.71 10.24 -1.07
N VAL A 333 -11.62 11.01 -1.11
CA VAL A 333 -10.89 11.42 0.10
C VAL A 333 -11.77 12.34 0.96
N VAL A 334 -12.38 13.36 0.38
CA VAL A 334 -13.27 14.30 1.09
C VAL A 334 -14.44 13.58 1.73
N CYS A 335 -15.10 12.69 1.00
CA CYS A 335 -16.27 11.96 1.49
C CYS A 335 -15.94 10.95 2.59
N ARG A 336 -14.69 10.48 2.69
CA ARG A 336 -14.20 9.56 3.75
C ARG A 336 -13.65 10.30 4.96
N ALA A 337 -12.86 11.35 4.75
CA ALA A 337 -12.12 12.03 5.81
C ALA A 337 -12.95 13.05 6.60
N ARG A 338 -14.22 13.27 6.23
CA ARG A 338 -15.13 14.24 6.89
C ARG A 338 -14.47 15.62 7.07
N PHE A 339 -13.71 16.05 6.07
CA PHE A 339 -13.07 17.38 6.10
C PHE A 339 -14.12 18.48 6.29
N PRO A 340 -13.80 19.56 7.02
CA PRO A 340 -14.73 20.67 7.21
C PRO A 340 -15.13 21.26 5.84
N PRO A 341 -16.43 21.51 5.61
CA PRO A 341 -17.00 21.74 4.28
C PRO A 341 -16.50 23.01 3.57
N VAL A 342 -15.81 23.92 4.26
CA VAL A 342 -15.51 25.26 3.75
C VAL A 342 -14.46 25.26 2.63
N ALA A 343 -13.43 24.39 2.69
CA ALA A 343 -12.34 24.41 1.71
C ALA A 343 -12.66 23.63 0.42
N LEU A 344 -13.64 22.71 0.43
CA LEU A 344 -13.94 21.80 -0.67
C LEU A 344 -15.46 21.60 -0.85
N ALA A 345 -16.25 22.67 -0.64
CA ALA A 345 -17.72 22.63 -0.67
C ALA A 345 -18.29 22.00 -1.95
N ALA A 346 -17.69 22.30 -3.11
CA ALA A 346 -18.09 21.73 -4.39
C ALA A 346 -17.93 20.20 -4.44
N TYR A 347 -16.85 19.65 -3.85
CA TYR A 347 -16.63 18.21 -3.76
C TYR A 347 -17.49 17.57 -2.68
N ALA A 348 -17.72 18.26 -1.56
CA ALA A 348 -18.57 17.79 -0.47
C ALA A 348 -20.04 17.64 -0.92
N ALA A 349 -20.52 18.53 -1.80
CA ALA A 349 -21.85 18.45 -2.39
C ALA A 349 -22.06 17.17 -3.22
N LEU A 350 -20.99 16.59 -3.77
CA LEU A 350 -21.05 15.34 -4.53
C LEU A 350 -21.07 14.09 -3.65
N CYS A 351 -20.84 14.21 -2.33
CA CYS A 351 -20.68 13.04 -1.46
C CYS A 351 -21.95 12.20 -1.32
N GLY A 352 -23.14 12.75 -1.59
CA GLY A 352 -24.37 11.95 -1.59
C GLY A 352 -24.32 10.82 -2.62
N ASP A 353 -24.07 11.18 -3.88
CA ASP A 353 -24.02 10.22 -4.99
C ASP A 353 -22.68 9.47 -5.07
N LEU A 354 -21.55 10.10 -4.72
CA LEU A 354 -20.23 9.49 -4.87
C LEU A 354 -19.77 8.63 -3.70
N ARG A 355 -20.33 8.77 -2.49
CA ARG A 355 -19.88 7.96 -1.34
C ARG A 355 -20.04 6.44 -1.55
N PRO A 356 -21.16 5.94 -2.11
CA PRO A 356 -21.27 4.53 -2.50
C PRO A 356 -20.25 4.16 -3.57
N THR A 357 -20.12 4.95 -4.64
CA THR A 357 -19.13 4.72 -5.70
C THR A 357 -17.69 4.67 -5.14
N CYS A 358 -17.32 5.56 -4.22
CA CYS A 358 -16.03 5.57 -3.54
C CYS A 358 -15.83 4.37 -2.59
N ARG A 359 -16.91 3.78 -2.10
CA ARG A 359 -16.87 2.50 -1.38
C ARG A 359 -16.63 1.37 -2.36
N ASP A 360 -17.42 1.29 -3.43
CA ASP A 360 -17.32 0.27 -4.49
C ASP A 360 -15.92 0.26 -5.15
N LEU A 361 -15.31 1.44 -5.34
CA LEU A 361 -13.95 1.57 -5.87
C LEU A 361 -12.86 1.07 -4.90
N GLY A 362 -13.12 1.07 -3.60
CA GLY A 362 -12.15 0.69 -2.57
C GLY A 362 -12.43 -0.62 -1.85
N ALA A 363 -13.63 -1.19 -2.03
CA ALA A 363 -14.06 -2.39 -1.36
C ALA A 363 -14.06 -3.57 -2.34
N HIS A 364 -13.34 -4.63 -1.98
CA HIS A 364 -13.69 -5.96 -2.43
C HIS A 364 -14.92 -6.39 -1.63
N GLU A 365 -16.10 -5.83 -1.93
CA GLU A 365 -17.31 -6.28 -1.24
C GLU A 365 -17.49 -7.80 -1.47
N SER A 366 -18.18 -8.51 -0.60
CA SER A 366 -18.48 -9.95 -0.79
C SER A 366 -19.86 -10.18 -1.40
N ARG A 367 -20.74 -9.17 -1.37
CA ARG A 367 -22.13 -9.29 -1.79
C ARG A 367 -22.32 -9.03 -3.29
N ILE A 368 -23.02 -9.94 -3.95
CA ILE A 368 -23.40 -9.84 -5.35
C ILE A 368 -24.57 -8.84 -5.46
N PRO A 369 -24.51 -7.85 -6.37
CA PRO A 369 -25.60 -6.91 -6.56
C PRO A 369 -26.81 -7.59 -7.19
N THR A 370 -28.02 -7.23 -6.75
CA THR A 370 -29.28 -7.60 -7.40
C THR A 370 -29.51 -6.78 -8.68
N GLU A 371 -30.49 -7.12 -9.51
CA GLU A 371 -30.85 -6.32 -10.69
C GLU A 371 -31.22 -4.88 -10.31
N ALA A 372 -31.98 -4.71 -9.23
CA ALA A 372 -32.33 -3.42 -8.68
C ALA A 372 -31.08 -2.64 -8.23
N ASP A 373 -30.09 -3.31 -7.62
CA ASP A 373 -28.82 -2.68 -7.24
C ASP A 373 -28.05 -2.19 -8.47
N VAL A 374 -28.01 -2.98 -9.55
CA VAL A 374 -27.37 -2.58 -10.82
C VAL A 374 -28.07 -1.36 -11.43
N ALA A 375 -29.40 -1.38 -11.52
CA ALA A 375 -30.17 -0.25 -12.07
C ALA A 375 -30.00 1.03 -11.23
N ALA A 376 -30.06 0.91 -9.89
CA ALA A 376 -29.83 2.01 -8.97
C ALA A 376 -28.39 2.55 -9.09
N ARG A 377 -27.40 1.65 -9.19
CA ARG A 377 -25.99 2.00 -9.40
C ARG A 377 -25.78 2.71 -10.74
N ARG A 378 -26.33 2.21 -11.85
CA ARG A 378 -26.23 2.86 -13.17
C ARG A 378 -26.73 4.30 -13.10
N SER A 379 -27.89 4.52 -12.49
CA SER A 379 -28.49 5.84 -12.33
C SER A 379 -27.64 6.76 -11.43
N ARG A 380 -27.12 6.23 -10.32
CA ARG A 380 -26.26 6.97 -9.39
C ARG A 380 -24.92 7.35 -10.02
N ASP A 381 -24.23 6.38 -10.61
CA ASP A 381 -22.95 6.56 -11.27
C ASP A 381 -23.08 7.52 -12.47
N ALA A 382 -24.21 7.50 -13.19
CA ALA A 382 -24.52 8.47 -14.24
C ALA A 382 -24.60 9.91 -13.70
N ARG A 383 -25.33 10.13 -12.59
CA ARG A 383 -25.40 11.45 -11.94
C ARG A 383 -24.02 11.89 -11.43
N ALA A 384 -23.28 10.98 -10.81
CA ALA A 384 -21.94 11.24 -10.30
C ALA A 384 -20.96 11.61 -11.42
N GLU A 385 -20.99 10.88 -12.54
CA GLU A 385 -20.15 11.16 -13.71
C GLU A 385 -20.54 12.50 -14.34
N ALA A 386 -21.83 12.79 -14.53
CA ALA A 386 -22.31 14.08 -15.03
C ALA A 386 -21.88 15.25 -14.12
N ALA A 387 -21.93 15.05 -12.81
CA ALA A 387 -21.50 16.05 -11.84
C ALA A 387 -19.98 16.29 -11.88
N LEU A 388 -19.18 15.23 -11.99
CA LEU A 388 -17.73 15.33 -12.13
C LEU A 388 -17.34 15.97 -13.47
N VAL A 389 -18.04 15.63 -14.56
CA VAL A 389 -17.88 16.27 -15.88
C VAL A 389 -18.17 17.76 -15.76
N ALA A 390 -19.29 18.16 -15.15
CA ALA A 390 -19.65 19.56 -14.95
C ALA A 390 -18.60 20.30 -14.10
N LEU A 391 -18.11 19.66 -13.04
CA LEU A 391 -17.04 20.21 -12.19
C LEU A 391 -15.74 20.42 -12.96
N VAL A 392 -15.30 19.42 -13.73
CA VAL A 392 -14.07 19.48 -14.55
C VAL A 392 -14.21 20.51 -15.69
N ALA A 393 -15.41 20.62 -16.27
CA ALA A 393 -15.75 21.62 -17.28
C ALA A 393 -16.01 23.02 -16.69
N GLY A 394 -15.90 23.19 -15.37
CA GLY A 394 -16.12 24.44 -14.64
C GLY A 394 -17.50 25.07 -14.77
N CYS A 395 -18.52 24.25 -15.04
CA CYS A 395 -19.91 24.66 -15.00
C CYS A 395 -20.48 24.37 -13.61
N PRO A 396 -20.79 25.40 -12.79
CA PRO A 396 -21.52 25.19 -11.54
C PRO A 396 -23.00 24.93 -11.87
N VAL A 397 -23.37 23.68 -12.12
CA VAL A 397 -24.77 23.28 -12.23
C VAL A 397 -25.30 22.96 -10.82
N PRO A 398 -26.48 23.48 -10.41
CA PRO A 398 -27.16 23.03 -9.19
C PRO A 398 -27.65 21.59 -9.38
N LEU A 399 -26.91 20.62 -8.83
CA LEU A 399 -27.11 19.19 -9.06
C LEU A 399 -28.38 18.61 -8.40
N ALA A 400 -28.93 19.30 -7.40
CA ALA A 400 -30.10 18.83 -6.66
C ALA A 400 -31.41 18.84 -7.47
N THR A 401 -31.43 19.51 -8.64
CA THR A 401 -32.64 19.70 -9.46
C THR A 401 -32.51 19.16 -10.88
N ALA A 402 -31.45 18.41 -11.19
CA ALA A 402 -31.27 17.82 -12.51
C ALA A 402 -32.09 16.52 -12.62
N GLU A 403 -33.24 16.58 -13.29
CA GLU A 403 -34.01 15.38 -13.64
C GLU A 403 -33.29 14.59 -14.74
N VAL A 404 -32.95 13.34 -14.44
CA VAL A 404 -32.42 12.38 -15.42
C VAL A 404 -33.61 11.63 -16.00
N CYS A 405 -33.73 11.59 -17.33
CA CYS A 405 -34.81 10.86 -17.99
C CYS A 405 -34.83 9.39 -17.54
N PRO A 406 -36.00 8.82 -17.21
CA PRO A 406 -36.11 7.41 -16.89
C PRO A 406 -35.78 6.56 -18.12
N ALA A 407 -35.08 5.44 -17.90
CA ALA A 407 -34.71 4.52 -18.97
C ALA A 407 -35.96 3.90 -19.59
N GLY A 408 -36.24 4.19 -20.87
CA GLY A 408 -37.28 3.50 -21.65
C GLY A 408 -38.16 4.34 -22.58
N ASP A 409 -38.14 5.67 -22.51
CA ASP A 409 -39.01 6.51 -23.38
C ASP A 409 -38.22 7.29 -24.44
N GLY A 410 -38.28 6.81 -25.68
CA GLY A 410 -37.60 7.41 -26.84
C GLY A 410 -38.21 8.73 -27.32
N SER A 411 -39.40 9.10 -26.87
CA SER A 411 -40.13 10.30 -27.36
C SER A 411 -39.61 11.60 -26.73
N LEU A 412 -39.04 11.55 -25.52
CA LEU A 412 -38.49 12.70 -24.79
C LEU A 412 -37.04 13.06 -25.22
N CYS A 413 -36.41 12.27 -26.09
CA CYS A 413 -34.99 12.40 -26.45
C CYS A 413 -34.69 13.29 -27.68
N ARG A 414 -35.68 14.00 -28.26
CA ARG A 414 -35.46 14.84 -29.47
C ARG A 414 -34.81 16.20 -29.22
N ALA A 415 -34.66 16.65 -27.96
CA ALA A 415 -34.15 18.00 -27.63
C ALA A 415 -32.83 18.04 -26.81
N GLY A 416 -32.14 16.91 -26.60
CA GLY A 416 -30.90 16.85 -25.81
C GLY A 416 -31.12 16.87 -24.29
N PRO A 417 -30.12 16.46 -23.49
CA PRO A 417 -30.25 16.35 -22.05
C PRO A 417 -30.04 17.73 -21.39
N LEU A 418 -30.97 18.13 -20.53
CA LEU A 418 -31.01 19.36 -19.70
C LEU A 418 -31.72 20.57 -20.32
N CYS A 419 -32.98 20.77 -19.90
CA CYS A 419 -33.64 22.08 -19.91
C CYS A 419 -33.64 22.63 -18.48
N LEU A 420 -32.94 23.74 -18.21
CA LEU A 420 -33.19 24.56 -17.02
C LEU A 420 -33.02 26.06 -17.26
N ALA A 421 -33.92 26.82 -16.63
CA ALA A 421 -34.16 28.24 -16.75
C ALA A 421 -33.28 29.11 -15.85
N LYS A 422 -32.96 30.31 -16.37
CA LYS A 422 -32.49 31.56 -15.72
C LYS A 422 -31.58 31.44 -14.49
N CYS A 423 -30.27 31.62 -14.70
CA CYS A 423 -29.31 32.02 -13.66
C CYS A 423 -28.59 33.34 -14.04
N ALA A 424 -28.48 34.26 -13.08
CA ALA A 424 -27.64 35.46 -13.12
C ALA A 424 -26.34 35.21 -12.33
N PRO A 425 -25.21 35.89 -12.64
CA PRO A 425 -23.89 35.52 -12.11
C PRO A 425 -23.63 36.07 -10.71
N PRO A 426 -22.76 35.44 -9.89
CA PRO A 426 -22.05 36.16 -8.85
C PRO A 426 -20.89 36.94 -9.49
N ARG A 427 -20.85 38.25 -9.26
CA ARG A 427 -19.66 39.06 -9.53
C ARG A 427 -18.58 38.68 -8.53
N GLY A 428 -17.42 38.18 -8.99
CA GLY A 428 -16.30 37.87 -8.09
C GLY A 428 -15.09 37.22 -8.74
N ARG A 429 -13.92 37.40 -8.10
CA ARG A 429 -12.56 36.99 -8.51
C ARG A 429 -12.40 35.52 -8.96
N LEU A 430 -13.29 34.61 -8.57
CA LEU A 430 -13.22 33.20 -8.95
C LEU A 430 -13.50 32.95 -10.45
N GLY A 431 -14.39 33.73 -11.08
CA GLY A 431 -14.70 33.58 -12.51
C GLY A 431 -13.52 33.99 -13.41
N ALA A 432 -12.69 34.93 -12.95
CA ALA A 432 -11.50 35.38 -13.67
C ALA A 432 -10.29 34.43 -13.53
N LEU A 433 -10.23 33.65 -12.44
CA LEU A 433 -9.19 32.64 -12.20
C LEU A 433 -9.40 31.39 -13.05
N TRP A 434 -10.65 31.02 -13.31
CA TRP A 434 -10.97 29.83 -14.10
C TRP A 434 -10.70 30.03 -15.61
N ALA A 435 -11.03 31.20 -16.16
CA ALA A 435 -10.83 31.53 -17.57
C ALA A 435 -9.34 31.57 -18.01
N ARG A 436 -8.41 31.79 -17.09
CA ARG A 436 -6.96 31.80 -17.37
C ARG A 436 -6.28 30.41 -17.32
N HIS A 437 -6.98 29.35 -16.91
CA HIS A 437 -6.34 28.07 -16.60
C HIS A 437 -6.67 26.90 -17.54
N VAL A 438 -7.67 26.99 -18.41
CA VAL A 438 -8.14 25.81 -19.19
C VAL A 438 -8.15 26.01 -20.71
N LEU A 439 -8.12 27.23 -21.24
CA LEU A 439 -8.13 27.48 -22.69
C LEU A 439 -6.80 28.07 -23.16
N ARG A 440 -6.01 27.28 -23.89
CA ARG A 440 -5.09 27.78 -24.91
C ARG A 440 -5.67 27.41 -26.26
N LEU A 441 -6.51 28.29 -26.80
CA LEU A 441 -6.63 28.45 -28.25
C LEU A 441 -5.90 29.75 -28.60
N ASP A 442 -5.26 29.72 -29.76
CA ASP A 442 -4.28 30.68 -30.26
C ASP A 442 -4.87 32.10 -30.37
N GLU A 443 -4.24 33.06 -29.69
CA GLU A 443 -4.37 34.50 -29.99
C GLU A 443 -2.97 35.11 -29.95
N ARG A 444 -2.30 35.07 -31.11
CA ARG A 444 -1.19 35.97 -31.41
C ARG A 444 -1.78 37.37 -31.65
N ASP A 445 -1.66 38.22 -30.63
CA ASP A 445 -1.24 39.63 -30.72
C ASP A 445 -1.80 40.42 -29.53
N CYS A 446 -0.99 40.59 -28.48
CA CYS A 446 -0.81 41.87 -27.80
C CYS A 446 0.34 41.75 -26.78
N ALA A 447 1.32 42.61 -26.95
CA ALA A 447 2.57 42.67 -26.20
C ALA A 447 2.41 43.09 -24.73
N GLY A 448 3.34 42.64 -23.89
CA GLY A 448 3.84 43.44 -22.76
C GLY A 448 3.64 42.89 -21.34
N ALA A 449 4.78 42.63 -20.69
CA ALA A 449 5.05 42.72 -19.25
C ALA A 449 4.56 41.59 -18.28
N ILE A 450 5.53 40.71 -17.97
CA ILE A 450 6.16 40.50 -16.64
C ILE A 450 5.27 40.07 -15.44
N LEU A 451 5.73 38.96 -14.81
CA LEU A 451 5.34 38.30 -13.56
C LEU A 451 4.25 37.20 -13.65
N ALA A 452 4.65 36.01 -14.09
CA ALA A 452 3.93 34.76 -13.82
C ALA A 452 4.92 33.63 -13.50
N GLY A 453 5.01 33.23 -12.23
CA GLY A 453 6.02 32.27 -11.80
C GLY A 453 5.81 31.66 -10.42
N SER A 454 4.60 31.27 -10.03
CA SER A 454 4.42 30.54 -8.75
C SER A 454 3.26 29.53 -8.68
N GLU A 455 2.20 29.60 -9.49
CA GLU A 455 0.99 28.79 -9.22
C GLU A 455 0.91 27.45 -9.98
N ALA A 456 1.49 27.33 -11.19
CA ALA A 456 1.61 26.02 -11.87
C ALA A 456 2.53 25.04 -11.11
N ARG A 457 3.36 25.54 -10.18
CA ARG A 457 4.23 24.75 -9.30
C ARG A 457 3.46 24.08 -8.15
N TRP A 458 2.31 24.62 -7.78
CA TRP A 458 1.49 24.13 -6.65
C TRP A 458 0.65 22.90 -7.02
N LEU A 459 0.05 22.88 -8.22
CA LEU A 459 -0.88 21.81 -8.63
C LEU A 459 -0.17 20.51 -9.03
N SER A 460 0.97 20.59 -9.71
CA SER A 460 1.81 19.41 -10.02
C SER A 460 2.43 18.80 -8.75
N ALA A 461 2.74 19.63 -7.74
CA ALA A 461 3.22 19.16 -6.44
C ALA A 461 2.11 18.44 -5.66
N MET A 462 0.88 18.96 -5.63
CA MET A 462 -0.26 18.32 -4.96
C MET A 462 -0.68 16.99 -5.59
N ALA A 463 -0.59 16.86 -6.92
CA ALA A 463 -0.85 15.61 -7.65
C ALA A 463 0.22 14.54 -7.37
N ALA A 464 1.50 14.93 -7.30
CA ALA A 464 2.60 14.03 -6.93
C ALA A 464 2.56 13.62 -5.44
N ILE A 465 2.17 14.55 -4.55
CA ILE A 465 2.02 14.32 -3.10
C ILE A 465 0.87 13.35 -2.81
N SER A 466 -0.27 13.47 -3.48
CA SER A 466 -1.43 12.59 -3.24
C SER A 466 -1.22 11.16 -3.74
N MET A 467 -0.47 10.97 -4.84
CA MET A 467 -0.15 9.64 -5.37
C MET A 467 1.04 8.99 -4.65
N GLY A 468 2.04 9.77 -4.21
CA GLY A 468 3.13 9.28 -3.37
C GLY A 468 2.72 8.94 -1.93
N ALA A 469 1.74 9.68 -1.37
CA ALA A 469 1.23 9.49 -0.01
C ALA A 469 0.36 8.24 0.18
N ALA A 470 0.00 7.53 -0.90
CA ALA A 470 -0.68 6.24 -0.85
C ALA A 470 0.28 5.03 -0.85
N TYR A 471 1.55 5.21 -1.25
CA TYR A 471 2.46 4.07 -1.52
C TYR A 471 3.91 4.21 -1.01
N GLY A 472 4.25 5.27 -0.25
CA GLY A 472 5.41 5.27 0.64
C GLY A 472 6.79 5.00 0.01
N SER A 473 7.33 5.92 -0.80
CA SER A 473 8.76 6.29 -0.81
C SER A 473 9.07 7.46 -1.78
N PRO A 474 9.82 8.52 -1.38
CA PRO A 474 10.07 9.72 -2.20
C PRO A 474 11.42 9.77 -2.96
N GLY A 475 12.33 8.82 -2.78
CA GLY A 475 13.75 8.98 -3.18
C GLY A 475 14.08 8.99 -4.69
N LEU A 476 13.14 8.65 -5.58
CA LEU A 476 13.42 8.50 -7.02
C LEU A 476 12.86 9.62 -7.91
N TYR A 477 11.97 10.47 -7.38
CA TYR A 477 11.30 11.53 -8.16
C TYR A 477 12.13 12.81 -8.34
N GLU A 478 13.11 13.08 -7.46
CA GLU A 478 13.98 14.27 -7.57
C GLU A 478 14.88 14.23 -8.82
N SER A 479 15.27 13.03 -9.26
CA SER A 479 16.25 12.86 -10.33
C SER A 479 15.68 12.91 -11.75
N SER A 480 14.40 12.60 -11.95
CA SER A 480 13.76 12.57 -13.29
C SER A 480 13.28 13.96 -13.74
N ILE A 481 12.89 14.82 -12.79
CA ILE A 481 12.44 16.19 -13.08
C ILE A 481 13.62 17.13 -13.38
N CYS A 482 14.76 17.03 -12.68
CA CYS A 482 15.94 17.81 -13.08
C CYS A 482 16.61 17.26 -14.36
N ARG A 483 16.44 15.96 -14.70
CA ARG A 483 17.00 15.37 -15.94
C ARG A 483 16.27 15.79 -17.23
N ALA A 484 14.95 15.94 -17.19
CA ALA A 484 14.20 16.47 -18.34
C ALA A 484 14.58 17.94 -18.64
N ARG A 485 15.01 18.70 -17.62
CA ARG A 485 15.38 20.12 -17.75
C ARG A 485 16.83 20.36 -18.14
N TRP A 486 17.70 19.36 -17.97
CA TRP A 486 19.09 19.42 -18.42
C TRP A 486 19.22 19.26 -19.94
N ALA A 487 18.25 18.58 -20.57
CA ALA A 487 18.12 18.50 -22.02
C ALA A 487 17.67 19.82 -22.68
N ASP A 488 17.12 20.75 -21.90
CA ASP A 488 16.59 22.06 -22.38
C ASP A 488 17.50 23.25 -22.03
N GLY A 489 18.75 23.02 -21.58
CA GLY A 489 19.77 24.07 -21.45
C GLY A 489 19.67 25.02 -20.26
N LEU A 490 18.94 24.69 -19.19
CA LEU A 490 18.83 25.54 -17.99
C LEU A 490 19.97 25.29 -16.97
N PRO A 491 20.51 26.35 -16.32
CA PRO A 491 21.64 26.23 -15.39
C PRO A 491 21.25 25.56 -14.04
N PRO A 492 22.18 24.81 -13.43
CA PRO A 492 21.91 23.91 -12.29
C PRO A 492 21.57 24.60 -10.96
N GLU A 493 21.85 25.91 -10.80
CA GLU A 493 21.69 26.61 -9.52
C GLU A 493 20.24 26.74 -9.00
N HIS A 494 19.22 26.50 -9.83
CA HIS A 494 17.81 26.80 -9.48
C HIS A 494 16.94 25.58 -9.13
N CYS A 495 17.47 24.34 -9.16
CA CYS A 495 16.66 23.12 -8.94
C CYS A 495 16.43 22.75 -7.45
N HIS A 496 17.05 23.43 -6.47
CA HIS A 496 17.25 22.83 -5.13
C HIS A 496 16.37 23.25 -3.95
N MET A 497 15.50 24.28 -4.02
CA MET A 497 15.01 24.88 -2.75
C MET A 497 13.54 24.69 -2.31
N THR A 498 12.58 24.27 -3.14
CA THR A 498 11.15 24.38 -2.75
C THR A 498 10.35 23.08 -2.63
N SER A 499 10.62 22.04 -3.42
CA SER A 499 9.89 20.76 -3.36
C SER A 499 10.37 19.82 -2.25
N SER A 500 11.66 19.86 -1.90
CA SER A 500 12.25 18.95 -0.89
C SER A 500 11.83 19.30 0.54
N ARG A 501 11.58 20.58 0.85
CA ARG A 501 11.15 21.03 2.18
C ARG A 501 9.72 20.61 2.50
N LEU A 502 8.80 20.69 1.53
CA LEU A 502 7.38 20.38 1.74
C LEU A 502 7.13 18.86 1.81
N LEU A 503 7.82 18.06 0.98
CA LEU A 503 7.70 16.59 1.02
C LEU A 503 8.31 16.01 2.30
N ARG A 504 9.47 16.53 2.73
CA ARG A 504 10.03 16.22 4.05
C ARG A 504 9.12 16.70 5.17
N ALA A 505 8.48 17.87 5.06
CA ALA A 505 7.52 18.34 6.07
C ALA A 505 6.26 17.47 6.15
N VAL A 506 5.68 17.02 5.04
CA VAL A 506 4.46 16.17 5.03
C VAL A 506 4.74 14.74 5.50
N LEU A 507 5.89 14.15 5.11
CA LEU A 507 6.33 12.85 5.63
C LEU A 507 6.76 12.94 7.09
N ALA A 508 7.47 14.00 7.48
CA ALA A 508 7.77 14.29 8.88
C ALA A 508 6.47 14.50 9.66
N LEU A 509 5.44 15.17 9.13
CA LEU A 509 4.14 15.34 9.80
C LEU A 509 3.37 14.03 9.98
N ARG A 510 3.49 13.05 9.06
CA ARG A 510 2.85 11.72 9.19
C ARG A 510 3.65 10.72 10.02
N LEU A 511 4.98 10.71 9.91
CA LEU A 511 5.83 9.87 10.76
C LEU A 511 5.91 10.44 12.18
N ALA A 512 5.92 11.76 12.34
CA ALA A 512 5.74 12.41 13.63
C ALA A 512 4.36 12.12 14.23
N ALA A 513 3.31 11.84 13.45
CA ALA A 513 2.00 11.50 14.03
C ALA A 513 2.02 10.24 14.92
N HIS A 514 3.06 9.40 14.85
CA HIS A 514 3.23 8.23 15.73
C HIS A 514 3.94 8.56 17.05
N GLY A 515 5.07 9.28 17.04
CA GLY A 515 5.70 9.75 18.28
C GLY A 515 4.94 10.90 18.96
N GLN A 516 4.14 11.64 18.20
CA GLN A 516 3.22 12.68 18.71
C GLN A 516 2.19 12.13 19.70
N GLN A 517 1.81 10.85 19.64
CA GLN A 517 0.79 10.33 20.56
C GLN A 517 1.32 10.25 22.00
N LEU A 518 2.55 9.74 22.21
CA LEU A 518 3.14 9.68 23.54
C LEU A 518 3.37 11.08 24.11
N ARG A 519 3.92 12.00 23.30
CA ARG A 519 4.10 13.40 23.70
C ARG A 519 2.77 14.05 24.07
N ARG A 520 1.74 13.86 23.26
CA ARG A 520 0.40 14.40 23.52
C ARG A 520 -0.20 13.83 24.80
N ILE A 521 -0.06 12.53 25.05
CA ILE A 521 -0.47 11.90 26.31
C ILE A 521 0.25 12.54 27.50
N VAL A 522 1.56 12.74 27.42
CA VAL A 522 2.34 13.42 28.46
C VAL A 522 1.84 14.85 28.68
N ASP A 523 1.64 15.63 27.62
CA ASP A 523 1.16 17.01 27.72
C ASP A 523 -0.27 17.08 28.30
N GLU A 524 -1.15 16.14 27.92
CA GLU A 524 -2.51 16.02 28.46
C GLU A 524 -2.51 15.66 29.96
N LEU A 525 -1.65 14.73 30.39
CA LEU A 525 -1.48 14.37 31.80
C LEU A 525 -0.92 15.53 32.62
N ARG A 526 0.08 16.25 32.10
CA ARG A 526 0.65 17.44 32.74
C ARG A 526 -0.39 18.53 32.94
N ALA A 527 -1.16 18.83 31.90
CA ALA A 527 -2.22 19.82 31.98
C ALA A 527 -3.31 19.45 33.00
N ALA A 528 -3.63 18.16 33.12
CA ALA A 528 -4.62 17.68 34.07
C ALA A 528 -4.11 17.52 35.51
N ASN A 529 -2.79 17.49 35.72
CA ASN A 529 -2.15 17.26 37.00
C ASN A 529 -1.12 18.36 37.31
N PRO A 530 -1.54 19.63 37.46
CA PRO A 530 -0.61 20.76 37.62
C PRO A 530 0.19 20.72 38.94
N GLY A 531 -0.27 19.96 39.94
CA GLY A 531 0.46 19.75 41.21
C GLY A 531 1.51 18.64 41.15
N GLU A 532 1.56 17.87 40.07
CA GLU A 532 2.53 16.78 39.89
C GLU A 532 3.87 17.37 39.41
N ALA A 533 4.98 17.00 40.06
CA ALA A 533 6.29 17.54 39.70
C ALA A 533 6.91 16.77 38.53
N TRP A 534 7.10 17.38 37.36
CA TRP A 534 7.70 16.76 36.16
C TRP A 534 9.20 17.07 36.06
N ASN A 535 10.03 16.03 35.91
CA ASN A 535 11.48 16.11 35.87
C ASN A 535 12.06 16.15 34.44
N TYR A 536 11.25 15.90 33.41
CA TYR A 536 11.62 15.76 31.99
C TYR A 536 12.71 14.72 31.72
N PHE A 537 12.84 13.74 32.62
CA PHE A 537 13.75 12.62 32.49
C PHE A 537 13.04 11.43 31.84
N ALA A 538 13.58 10.95 30.72
CA ALA A 538 13.05 9.79 30.01
C ALA A 538 14.06 8.63 29.94
N ILE A 539 13.54 7.40 30.00
CA ILE A 539 14.30 6.16 29.86
C ILE A 539 13.77 5.40 28.65
N ASP A 540 14.66 4.98 27.75
CA ASP A 540 14.36 4.13 26.59
C ASP A 540 15.19 2.85 26.65
N LEU A 541 14.52 1.73 26.92
CA LEU A 541 15.11 0.39 26.92
C LEU A 541 14.75 -0.34 25.63
N GLY A 542 15.76 -0.80 24.91
CA GLY A 542 15.62 -1.30 23.54
C GLY A 542 15.57 -0.16 22.53
N ALA A 543 16.49 0.80 22.69
CA ALA A 543 16.54 2.07 21.97
C ALA A 543 17.01 1.95 20.50
N GLY A 544 16.70 0.82 19.86
CA GLY A 544 17.06 0.55 18.48
C GLY A 544 16.49 1.65 17.58
N VAL A 545 17.36 2.42 16.95
CA VAL A 545 16.96 3.62 16.20
C VAL A 545 16.15 3.22 14.97
N ARG A 546 14.83 3.19 15.16
CA ARG A 546 13.80 2.98 14.14
C ARG A 546 13.04 4.31 14.00
N ASP A 547 12.61 4.67 12.78
CA ASP A 547 11.99 5.98 12.49
C ASP A 547 10.68 6.27 13.24
N ALA A 548 10.13 5.31 13.99
CA ALA A 548 8.83 5.38 14.63
C ALA A 548 8.86 5.07 16.14
N ASP A 549 10.01 5.22 16.81
CA ASP A 549 10.08 5.08 18.27
C ASP A 549 9.32 6.22 18.97
N PRO A 550 8.40 5.93 19.90
CA PRO A 550 7.56 6.94 20.52
C PRO A 550 8.31 7.91 21.46
N VAL A 551 9.48 7.55 21.99
CA VAL A 551 10.26 8.43 22.90
C VAL A 551 11.12 9.42 22.12
N PHE A 552 11.43 9.14 20.85
CA PHE A 552 12.32 9.98 20.05
C PHE A 552 11.79 11.41 19.87
N ASP A 553 10.48 11.59 19.79
CA ASP A 553 9.87 12.91 19.70
C ASP A 553 9.99 13.71 21.01
N LEU A 554 10.20 13.04 22.16
CA LEU A 554 10.55 13.71 23.41
C LEU A 554 11.99 14.22 23.36
N PHE A 555 12.94 13.36 22.99
CA PHE A 555 14.37 13.67 22.93
C PHE A 555 14.75 14.69 21.83
N ARG A 556 14.11 14.64 20.64
CA ARG A 556 14.42 15.53 19.50
C ARG A 556 14.11 17.00 19.76
N LEU A 557 13.26 17.31 20.74
CA LEU A 557 12.83 18.67 21.06
C LEU A 557 13.71 19.35 22.12
N SER A 558 14.95 18.87 22.31
CA SER A 558 15.96 19.64 23.01
C SER A 558 16.10 21.05 22.36
N PRO A 559 16.22 22.14 23.13
CA PRO A 559 16.04 23.54 22.69
C PRO A 559 16.80 24.00 21.46
N SER A 560 17.79 23.25 20.99
CA SER A 560 18.56 23.60 19.79
C SER A 560 17.79 23.43 18.48
N VAL A 561 16.65 22.72 18.44
CA VAL A 561 15.98 22.34 17.16
C VAL A 561 14.57 22.92 16.97
N TYR A 562 13.86 23.35 18.02
CA TYR A 562 12.48 23.87 17.89
C TYR A 562 12.26 25.17 18.69
N ALA A 563 12.05 26.28 17.97
CA ALA A 563 11.43 27.46 18.55
C ALA A 563 9.93 27.19 18.77
N PRO A 564 9.34 27.51 19.94
CA PRO A 564 7.93 27.25 20.21
C PRO A 564 7.04 27.97 19.18
N THR A 565 6.13 27.23 18.54
CA THR A 565 5.17 27.77 17.56
C THR A 565 4.04 28.57 18.21
N ASN A 566 3.89 28.48 19.54
CA ASN A 566 2.96 29.27 20.33
C ASN A 566 3.72 30.08 21.40
N PRO A 567 3.84 31.41 21.28
CA PRO A 567 4.57 32.25 22.23
C PRO A 567 3.93 32.32 23.63
N ARG A 568 2.71 31.78 23.81
CA ARG A 568 2.07 31.66 25.13
C ARG A 568 2.40 30.37 25.86
N GLN A 569 3.02 29.41 25.19
CA GLN A 569 3.45 28.17 25.83
C GLN A 569 4.84 28.43 26.45
N PRO A 570 5.01 28.29 27.77
CA PRO A 570 6.34 28.41 28.36
C PRO A 570 7.27 27.43 27.63
N PRO A 571 8.52 27.82 27.31
CA PRO A 571 9.45 26.94 26.63
C PRO A 571 9.51 25.63 27.41
N SER A 572 9.10 24.53 26.78
CA SER A 572 9.17 23.22 27.42
C SER A 572 10.62 22.97 27.77
N GLN A 573 10.91 22.61 29.02
CA GLN A 573 12.26 22.18 29.39
C GLN A 573 12.71 21.05 28.45
N PRO A 574 14.00 21.03 28.04
CA PRO A 574 14.56 19.91 27.29
C PRO A 574 14.25 18.60 27.99
N TRP A 575 13.94 17.58 27.20
CA TRP A 575 14.00 16.21 27.69
C TRP A 575 15.45 15.76 27.70
N PHE A 576 15.85 15.12 28.78
CA PHE A 576 17.15 14.47 28.95
C PHE A 576 16.90 13.03 29.43
N GLY A 577 17.89 12.15 29.38
CA GLY A 577 17.55 10.74 29.59
C GLY A 577 18.63 9.71 29.37
N VAL A 578 18.19 8.46 29.40
CA VAL A 578 19.02 7.28 29.14
C VAL A 578 18.43 6.47 28.01
N MET A 579 19.27 6.08 27.05
CA MET A 579 18.96 5.14 25.98
C MET A 579 19.86 3.91 26.12
N VAL A 580 19.26 2.72 26.20
CA VAL A 580 20.00 1.45 26.29
C VAL A 580 19.57 0.50 25.19
N ASP A 581 20.54 -0.09 24.49
CA ASP A 581 20.30 -1.16 23.52
C ASP A 581 21.35 -2.28 23.66
N GLY A 582 20.97 -3.53 23.41
CA GLY A 582 21.88 -4.67 23.49
C GLY A 582 22.79 -4.83 22.26
N ASP A 583 22.38 -4.30 21.10
CA ASP A 583 23.11 -4.40 19.85
C ASP A 583 24.13 -3.24 19.71
N PRO A 584 25.45 -3.53 19.69
CA PRO A 584 26.47 -2.50 19.54
C PRO A 584 26.33 -1.64 18.28
N ARG A 585 25.66 -2.15 17.23
CA ARG A 585 25.41 -1.41 15.98
C ARG A 585 24.43 -0.27 16.16
N GLN A 586 23.63 -0.26 17.23
CA GLN A 586 22.68 0.82 17.49
C GLN A 586 23.36 2.04 18.09
N LEU A 587 24.53 1.90 18.74
CA LEU A 587 25.22 3.03 19.36
C LEU A 587 25.49 4.17 18.39
N ALA A 588 26.13 3.87 17.26
CA ALA A 588 26.43 4.88 16.24
C ALA A 588 25.16 5.55 15.68
N LYS A 589 24.03 4.83 15.63
CA LYS A 589 22.75 5.41 15.21
C LYS A 589 22.15 6.30 16.29
N MET A 590 22.24 5.90 17.57
CA MET A 590 21.76 6.71 18.70
C MET A 590 22.57 8.00 18.81
N GLU A 591 23.89 7.93 18.67
CA GLU A 591 24.78 9.10 18.65
C GLU A 591 24.47 10.05 17.49
N ALA A 592 24.26 9.50 16.29
CA ALA A 592 23.91 10.29 15.11
C ALA A 592 22.52 10.95 15.22
N ALA A 593 21.54 10.24 15.78
CA ALA A 593 20.17 10.73 15.92
C ALA A 593 19.99 11.70 17.10
N PHE A 594 20.77 11.52 18.17
CA PHE A 594 20.67 12.26 19.43
C PHE A 594 22.06 12.74 19.87
N PRO A 595 22.65 13.75 19.22
CA PRO A 595 24.00 14.20 19.53
C PRO A 595 24.13 14.87 20.91
N ALA A 596 23.01 15.23 21.56
CA ALA A 596 23.02 15.95 22.82
C ALA A 596 23.60 15.11 23.98
N GLU A 597 24.49 15.70 24.78
CA GLU A 597 25.23 15.03 25.86
C GLU A 597 24.36 14.72 27.09
N ASP A 598 23.22 15.40 27.22
CA ASP A 598 22.21 15.20 28.26
C ASP A 598 21.39 13.91 28.06
N ILE A 599 21.61 13.19 26.96
CA ILE A 599 21.08 11.85 26.71
C ILE A 599 22.23 10.86 26.79
N ALA A 600 22.30 10.06 27.86
CA ALA A 600 23.29 9.00 27.99
C ALA A 600 22.92 7.81 27.10
N LYS A 601 23.83 7.40 26.22
CA LYS A 601 23.67 6.20 25.37
C LYS A 601 24.53 5.07 25.92
N ARG A 602 23.95 3.89 26.06
CA ARG A 602 24.64 2.69 26.58
C ARG A 602 24.34 1.48 25.71
N VAL A 603 25.38 0.68 25.49
CA VAL A 603 25.26 -0.66 24.90
C VAL A 603 25.33 -1.66 26.03
N ALA A 604 24.23 -2.30 26.36
CA ALA A 604 24.15 -3.30 27.42
C ALA A 604 22.96 -4.23 27.19
N TRP A 605 23.19 -5.53 27.40
CA TRP A 605 22.09 -6.50 27.47
C TRP A 605 21.34 -6.32 28.78
N ILE A 606 20.04 -6.06 28.67
CA ILE A 606 19.17 -5.78 29.80
C ILE A 606 18.40 -7.03 30.19
N GLU A 607 18.58 -7.43 31.45
CA GLU A 607 17.92 -8.57 32.07
C GLU A 607 17.32 -8.14 33.41
N PRO A 608 16.38 -8.92 33.99
CA PRO A 608 15.69 -8.51 35.22
C PRO A 608 16.63 -8.19 36.39
N HIS A 609 17.81 -8.82 36.44
CA HIS A 609 18.77 -8.64 37.52
C HIS A 609 19.89 -7.62 37.21
N THR A 610 20.02 -7.18 35.94
CA THR A 610 21.03 -6.21 35.53
C THR A 610 20.44 -4.82 35.29
N VAL A 611 19.15 -4.73 34.93
CA VAL A 611 18.51 -3.49 34.44
C VAL A 611 18.70 -2.30 35.37
N VAL A 612 18.50 -2.46 36.67
CA VAL A 612 18.55 -1.34 37.63
C VAL A 612 19.97 -0.82 37.80
N ALA A 613 20.95 -1.71 37.92
CA ALA A 613 22.36 -1.32 38.01
C ALA A 613 22.84 -0.64 36.72
N THR A 614 22.39 -1.12 35.55
CA THR A 614 22.69 -0.47 34.27
C THR A 614 22.08 0.92 34.17
N LEU A 615 20.83 1.10 34.59
CA LEU A 615 20.17 2.40 34.62
C LEU A 615 20.84 3.36 35.60
N GLU A 616 21.18 2.92 36.80
CA GLU A 616 21.89 3.72 37.80
C GLU A 616 23.23 4.22 37.27
N ALA A 617 24.05 3.33 36.70
CA ALA A 617 25.35 3.70 36.13
C ALA A 617 25.21 4.67 34.93
N ALA A 618 24.12 4.59 34.19
CA ALA A 618 23.86 5.47 33.05
C ALA A 618 23.27 6.83 33.47
N ALA A 619 22.39 6.84 34.47
CA ALA A 619 21.60 8.00 34.86
C ALA A 619 22.22 8.84 35.98
N ALA A 620 23.02 8.24 36.87
CA ALA A 620 23.64 8.94 38.00
C ALA A 620 24.46 10.19 37.60
N PRO A 621 25.18 10.22 36.46
CA PRO A 621 25.85 11.43 35.99
C PRO A 621 24.90 12.55 35.54
N LEU A 622 23.63 12.22 35.23
CA LEU A 622 22.65 13.16 34.68
C LEU A 622 21.75 13.76 35.76
N THR A 623 21.29 12.94 36.71
CA THR A 623 20.38 13.39 37.76
C THR A 623 20.31 12.42 38.94
N ASP A 624 20.09 12.97 40.13
CA ASP A 624 19.72 12.24 41.35
C ASP A 624 18.26 11.74 41.35
N ARG A 625 17.40 12.31 40.49
CA ARG A 625 15.96 11.98 40.39
C ARG A 625 15.64 10.87 39.40
N TRP A 626 16.64 10.10 38.95
CA TRP A 626 16.46 9.06 37.93
C TRP A 626 15.52 7.92 38.36
N ARG A 627 15.28 7.74 39.66
CA ARG A 627 14.33 6.76 40.22
C ARG A 627 12.86 7.14 40.01
N THR A 628 12.59 8.39 39.66
CA THR A 628 11.24 8.89 39.33
C THR A 628 11.24 9.51 37.93
N PRO A 629 11.50 8.70 36.87
CA PRO A 629 11.47 9.19 35.51
C PRO A 629 10.04 9.65 35.15
N ASP A 630 9.91 10.60 34.24
CA ASP A 630 8.60 10.99 33.75
C ASP A 630 8.09 10.00 32.71
N VAL A 631 8.97 9.50 31.86
CA VAL A 631 8.64 8.55 30.78
C VAL A 631 9.61 7.38 30.81
N LEU A 632 9.07 6.18 30.70
CA LEU A 632 9.86 4.96 30.53
C LEU A 632 9.31 4.17 29.35
N LYS A 633 10.17 3.78 28.42
CA LYS A 633 9.81 2.90 27.30
C LYS A 633 10.57 1.58 27.36
N MET A 634 9.88 0.50 27.00
CA MET A 634 10.39 -0.88 26.99
C MET A 634 10.01 -1.57 25.68
N ASP A 635 11.02 -1.91 24.88
CA ASP A 635 10.91 -2.68 23.62
C ASP A 635 12.23 -3.42 23.38
N ILE A 636 12.56 -4.37 24.26
CA ILE A 636 13.85 -5.09 24.22
C ILE A 636 13.78 -6.38 23.39
N ASP A 637 12.66 -6.59 22.68
CA ASP A 637 12.40 -7.76 21.83
C ASP A 637 12.69 -9.10 22.55
N SER A 638 12.51 -9.20 23.89
CA SER A 638 12.94 -10.36 24.69
C SER A 638 12.10 -10.64 25.95
N PHE A 639 12.58 -10.31 27.15
CA PHE A 639 11.93 -10.61 28.44
C PHE A 639 11.24 -9.39 29.06
N ASP A 640 10.62 -8.58 28.21
CA ASP A 640 10.10 -7.23 28.52
C ASP A 640 9.29 -7.18 29.81
N CYS A 641 8.38 -8.13 30.03
CA CYS A 641 7.56 -8.19 31.23
C CYS A 641 8.34 -8.52 32.51
N ALA A 642 9.39 -9.35 32.43
CA ALA A 642 10.21 -9.68 33.58
C ALA A 642 11.14 -8.51 33.94
N VAL A 643 11.71 -7.84 32.93
CA VAL A 643 12.53 -6.64 33.10
C VAL A 643 11.68 -5.49 33.65
N MET A 644 10.51 -5.23 33.06
CA MET A 644 9.59 -4.18 33.53
C MET A 644 9.19 -4.40 34.99
N ARG A 645 8.94 -5.65 35.41
CA ARG A 645 8.66 -5.96 36.82
C ARG A 645 9.82 -5.60 37.74
N ALA A 646 11.06 -5.83 37.33
CA ALA A 646 12.24 -5.45 38.11
C ALA A 646 12.39 -3.92 38.19
N VAL A 647 12.15 -3.23 37.07
CA VAL A 647 12.13 -1.77 36.99
C VAL A 647 11.07 -1.16 37.92
N LEU A 648 9.82 -1.60 37.84
CA LEU A 648 8.71 -1.03 38.63
C LEU A 648 8.79 -1.30 40.14
N ARG A 649 9.68 -2.19 40.59
CA ARG A 649 9.98 -2.36 42.02
C ARG A 649 10.86 -1.25 42.58
N GLU A 650 11.69 -0.66 41.72
CA GLU A 650 12.75 0.28 42.11
C GLU A 650 12.50 1.70 41.59
N LEU A 651 11.70 1.83 40.52
CA LEU A 651 11.36 3.07 39.84
C LEU A 651 9.85 3.27 39.79
N ALA A 652 9.42 4.53 39.80
CA ALA A 652 8.02 4.93 39.67
C ALA A 652 7.80 5.90 38.49
N PRO A 653 7.86 5.42 37.23
CA PRO A 653 7.62 6.25 36.05
C PRO A 653 6.22 6.89 36.02
N LYS A 654 6.06 8.13 35.55
CA LYS A 654 4.71 8.72 35.38
C LYS A 654 3.98 8.20 34.15
N VAL A 655 4.72 7.84 33.11
CA VAL A 655 4.20 7.25 31.88
C VAL A 655 5.09 6.09 31.48
N VAL A 656 4.48 4.94 31.19
CA VAL A 656 5.17 3.74 30.70
C VAL A 656 4.66 3.41 29.31
N ALA A 657 5.52 3.39 28.31
CA ALA A 657 5.23 2.88 26.98
C ALA A 657 5.88 1.49 26.84
N MET A 658 5.08 0.45 26.62
CA MET A 658 5.59 -0.93 26.60
C MET A 658 5.15 -1.64 25.32
N GLU A 659 6.10 -2.30 24.66
CA GLU A 659 5.80 -3.10 23.48
C GLU A 659 4.87 -4.27 23.84
N ILE A 660 3.86 -4.49 23.02
CA ILE A 660 2.89 -5.56 23.09
C ILE A 660 3.28 -6.60 22.06
N ASN A 661 3.36 -7.87 22.46
CA ASN A 661 3.35 -8.94 21.48
C ASN A 661 1.93 -9.12 20.91
N VAL A 662 1.63 -8.36 19.86
CA VAL A 662 0.31 -8.25 19.22
C VAL A 662 -0.16 -9.54 18.55
N LYS A 663 0.67 -10.59 18.50
CA LYS A 663 0.27 -11.91 18.00
C LYS A 663 -0.75 -12.57 18.93
N PHE A 664 -0.62 -12.32 20.23
CA PHE A 664 -1.56 -12.82 21.22
C PHE A 664 -2.81 -11.93 21.25
N PRO A 665 -4.01 -12.50 21.11
CA PRO A 665 -5.26 -11.75 21.17
C PRO A 665 -5.50 -11.22 22.59
N PRO A 666 -6.36 -10.20 22.76
CA PRO A 666 -6.63 -9.58 24.06
C PRO A 666 -7.31 -10.51 25.08
N ASP A 667 -7.80 -11.69 24.68
CA ASP A 667 -8.30 -12.73 25.58
C ASP A 667 -7.21 -13.71 26.04
N VAL A 668 -5.98 -13.60 25.56
CA VAL A 668 -4.85 -14.47 25.95
C VAL A 668 -3.82 -13.68 26.75
N SER A 669 -3.56 -14.16 27.96
CA SER A 669 -2.42 -13.71 28.77
C SER A 669 -1.20 -14.56 28.42
N PHE A 670 -0.18 -13.95 27.84
CA PHE A 670 1.14 -14.50 27.58
C PHE A 670 2.23 -13.62 28.20
N ALA A 671 3.23 -14.24 28.83
CA ALA A 671 4.50 -13.58 29.13
C ALA A 671 5.66 -14.57 29.09
N LEU A 672 6.72 -14.18 28.39
CA LEU A 672 7.98 -14.91 28.42
C LEU A 672 8.72 -14.62 29.73
N LEU A 673 9.14 -15.68 30.42
CA LEU A 673 9.89 -15.59 31.67
C LEU A 673 11.38 -15.72 31.39
N HIS A 674 12.16 -14.84 32.03
CA HIS A 674 13.61 -14.95 32.05
C HIS A 674 14.06 -16.16 32.87
N ASN A 675 15.07 -16.89 32.39
CA ASN A 675 15.74 -17.93 33.15
C ASN A 675 17.25 -17.71 33.11
N ARG A 676 17.85 -17.54 34.29
CA ARG A 676 19.29 -17.31 34.48
C ARG A 676 20.17 -18.49 34.07
N SER A 677 19.61 -19.69 33.94
CA SER A 677 20.38 -20.81 33.40
C SER A 677 20.63 -20.66 31.89
N ALA A 678 19.89 -19.77 31.20
CA ALA A 678 19.95 -19.55 29.76
C ALA A 678 21.07 -18.62 29.28
N ASP A 679 21.94 -18.15 30.18
CA ASP A 679 23.03 -17.19 29.96
C ASP A 679 24.08 -17.61 28.89
N ARG A 680 23.91 -18.76 28.21
CA ARG A 680 24.86 -19.28 27.22
C ARG A 680 24.63 -18.79 25.78
N ALA A 681 23.51 -18.12 25.47
CA ALA A 681 23.28 -17.54 24.14
C ALA A 681 22.37 -16.30 24.18
N PRO A 682 22.68 -15.22 23.43
CA PRO A 682 21.85 -14.03 23.36
C PRO A 682 20.44 -14.36 22.83
N PHE A 683 19.43 -13.67 23.35
CA PHE A 683 18.05 -13.87 22.92
C PHE A 683 17.83 -13.34 21.50
N ASP A 684 17.78 -14.23 20.51
CA ASP A 684 17.29 -13.93 19.15
C ASP A 684 15.77 -14.15 19.04
N SER A 685 15.02 -13.07 18.83
CA SER A 685 13.55 -13.08 18.73
C SER A 685 13.05 -13.61 17.37
N GLU A 686 13.81 -13.40 16.29
CA GLU A 686 13.45 -13.81 14.93
C GLU A 686 13.52 -15.34 14.78
N ARG A 687 14.61 -15.94 15.29
CA ARG A 687 14.75 -17.41 15.39
C ARG A 687 13.67 -18.04 16.26
N ARG A 688 13.12 -17.25 17.18
CA ARG A 688 12.03 -17.66 18.08
C ARG A 688 10.63 -17.39 17.55
N ARG A 689 10.47 -17.20 16.23
CA ARG A 689 9.19 -16.88 15.57
C ARG A 689 8.48 -15.70 16.24
N PHE A 690 9.25 -14.80 16.82
CA PHE A 690 8.79 -13.62 17.52
C PHE A 690 7.89 -13.94 18.73
N ALA A 691 8.14 -15.05 19.42
CA ALA A 691 7.59 -15.33 20.74
C ALA A 691 8.46 -14.64 21.79
N TYR A 692 8.26 -13.33 21.96
CA TYR A 692 8.97 -12.45 22.88
C TYR A 692 8.00 -11.63 23.73
N GLY A 693 8.52 -10.96 24.74
CA GLY A 693 7.82 -10.00 25.58
C GLY A 693 6.57 -10.59 26.23
N CYS A 694 5.45 -9.88 26.10
CA CYS A 694 4.18 -10.31 26.67
C CYS A 694 2.99 -9.73 25.92
N SER A 695 1.84 -10.40 26.05
CA SER A 695 0.54 -9.95 25.53
C SER A 695 0.03 -8.71 26.25
N LEU A 696 -0.86 -7.95 25.60
CA LEU A 696 -1.54 -6.80 26.19
C LEU A 696 -2.32 -7.19 27.44
N ARG A 697 -3.04 -8.32 27.40
CA ARG A 697 -3.82 -8.81 28.55
C ARG A 697 -2.94 -9.05 29.76
N PHE A 698 -1.80 -9.73 29.58
CA PHE A 698 -0.87 -10.00 30.67
C PHE A 698 -0.36 -8.71 31.29
N GLN A 699 0.04 -7.74 30.46
CA GLN A 699 0.50 -6.44 30.95
C GLN A 699 -0.59 -5.73 31.77
N ALA A 700 -1.80 -5.59 31.21
CA ALA A 700 -2.90 -4.85 31.80
C ALA A 700 -3.59 -5.54 33.00
N ARG A 701 -3.46 -6.86 33.16
CA ARG A 701 -4.10 -7.62 34.25
C ARG A 701 -3.15 -8.12 35.33
N HIS A 702 -1.89 -8.39 34.99
CA HIS A 702 -0.97 -9.12 35.88
C HIS A 702 0.34 -8.39 36.15
N LEU A 703 0.81 -7.54 35.22
CA LEU A 703 2.06 -6.80 35.41
C LEU A 703 1.82 -5.42 36.02
N MET A 704 0.99 -4.59 35.39
CA MET A 704 0.88 -3.16 35.70
C MET A 704 0.02 -2.84 36.94
N PRO A 705 -1.16 -3.48 37.14
CA PRO A 705 -2.02 -3.14 38.28
C PRO A 705 -1.39 -3.31 39.68
N PRO A 706 -0.57 -4.35 39.96
CA PRO A 706 0.12 -4.48 41.25
C PRO A 706 1.01 -3.28 41.63
N PHE A 707 1.44 -2.48 40.65
CA PHE A 707 2.23 -1.26 40.87
C PHE A 707 1.39 0.02 40.76
N GLY A 708 0.06 -0.07 40.72
CA GLY A 708 -0.84 1.08 40.67
C GLY A 708 -1.00 1.73 39.30
N TYR A 709 -0.62 1.04 38.22
CA TYR A 709 -0.74 1.53 36.85
C TYR A 709 -2.02 1.05 36.16
N ALA A 710 -2.59 1.91 35.33
CA ALA A 710 -3.75 1.63 34.48
C ALA A 710 -3.39 1.84 33.01
N LEU A 711 -4.03 1.05 32.12
CA LEU A 711 -3.88 1.19 30.67
C LEU A 711 -4.59 2.46 30.20
N ALA A 712 -3.84 3.43 29.70
CA ALA A 712 -4.36 4.70 29.23
C ALA A 712 -4.66 4.70 27.72
N HIS A 713 -3.81 4.06 26.92
CA HIS A 713 -3.91 4.05 25.46
C HIS A 713 -3.16 2.87 24.83
N VAL A 714 -3.55 2.49 23.60
CA VAL A 714 -2.79 1.58 22.74
C VAL A 714 -2.56 2.24 21.39
N ASP A 715 -1.29 2.35 20.98
CA ASP A 715 -0.90 2.82 19.66
C ASP A 715 -0.05 1.76 18.95
N TRP A 716 -0.64 1.08 17.97
CA TRP A 716 -0.03 -0.06 17.28
C TRP A 716 0.37 -1.18 18.25
N ASN A 717 1.65 -1.55 18.27
CA ASN A 717 2.22 -2.52 19.18
C ASN A 717 2.71 -1.89 20.49
N ASN A 718 2.32 -0.66 20.84
CA ASN A 718 2.72 -0.04 22.11
C ASN A 718 1.50 0.21 23.00
N ALA A 719 1.56 -0.28 24.23
CA ALA A 719 0.62 0.05 25.29
C ALA A 719 1.19 1.17 26.15
N VAL A 720 0.37 2.19 26.44
CA VAL A 720 0.74 3.29 27.33
C VAL A 720 0.00 3.12 28.65
N TYR A 721 0.76 3.03 29.73
CA TYR A 721 0.28 2.93 31.09
C TYR A 721 0.66 4.16 31.89
N VAL A 722 -0.19 4.53 32.84
CA VAL A 722 0.04 5.67 33.73
C VAL A 722 -0.46 5.30 35.14
N PRO A 723 0.06 5.91 36.21
CA PRO A 723 -0.51 5.77 37.54
C PRO A 723 -2.01 6.06 37.53
N ALA A 724 -2.80 5.18 38.14
CA ALA A 724 -4.26 5.24 38.06
C ALA A 724 -4.85 6.58 38.56
N HIS A 725 -4.19 7.21 39.53
CA HIS A 725 -4.60 8.53 40.04
C HIS A 725 -4.40 9.66 39.01
N LEU A 726 -3.28 9.65 38.26
CA LEU A 726 -3.03 10.63 37.19
C LEU A 726 -4.05 10.48 36.05
N LEU A 727 -4.38 9.23 35.67
CA LEU A 727 -5.41 8.95 34.67
C LEU A 727 -6.78 9.44 35.13
N GLY A 728 -7.15 9.14 36.39
CA GLY A 728 -8.42 9.54 36.97
C GLY A 728 -8.62 11.05 36.96
N ASN A 729 -7.57 11.83 37.26
CA ASN A 729 -7.61 13.28 37.18
C ASN A 729 -7.78 13.78 35.73
N ALA A 730 -7.02 13.22 34.79
CA ALA A 730 -7.12 13.58 33.38
C ALA A 730 -8.51 13.31 32.78
N LEU A 731 -9.11 12.18 33.11
CA LEU A 731 -10.46 11.83 32.68
C LEU A 731 -11.55 12.73 33.29
N ARG A 732 -11.30 13.37 34.44
CA ARG A 732 -12.23 14.33 35.06
C ARG A 732 -12.16 15.72 34.43
N VAL A 733 -10.96 16.16 34.03
CA VAL A 733 -10.73 17.52 33.50
C VAL A 733 -11.15 17.65 32.04
N GLN A 734 -10.99 16.59 31.24
CA GLN A 734 -11.13 16.69 29.79
C GLN A 734 -12.55 16.46 29.26
N ARG A 735 -12.93 17.22 28.22
CA ARG A 735 -14.15 16.97 27.46
C ARG A 735 -13.92 15.82 26.47
N PRO A 736 -14.81 14.81 26.37
CA PRO A 736 -14.51 13.51 25.74
C PRO A 736 -14.13 13.48 24.26
N ARG A 737 -14.29 14.58 23.50
CA ARG A 737 -14.28 14.48 22.03
C ARG A 737 -12.88 14.41 21.39
N ASP A 738 -11.86 14.99 22.03
CA ASP A 738 -10.51 15.05 21.45
C ASP A 738 -9.43 14.37 22.29
N SER A 739 -9.72 13.91 23.51
CA SER A 739 -8.75 13.25 24.38
C SER A 739 -8.18 11.97 23.77
N LEU A 740 -6.90 11.69 23.99
CA LEU A 740 -6.33 10.34 23.74
C LEU A 740 -6.50 9.40 24.95
N LEU A 741 -6.87 9.94 26.11
CA LEU A 741 -6.97 9.20 27.36
C LEU A 741 -8.38 8.64 27.51
N HIS A 742 -8.48 7.31 27.63
CA HIS A 742 -9.76 6.63 27.74
C HIS A 742 -9.71 5.53 28.79
N ASN A 743 -10.82 5.32 29.50
CA ASN A 743 -11.01 4.15 30.37
C ASN A 743 -11.71 3.02 29.60
N TRP A 744 -11.13 2.62 28.46
CA TRP A 744 -11.67 1.54 27.64
C TRP A 744 -11.15 0.18 28.11
N SER A 745 -11.95 -0.86 27.89
CA SER A 745 -11.50 -2.23 28.13
C SER A 745 -10.30 -2.58 27.24
N VAL A 746 -9.50 -3.55 27.69
CA VAL A 746 -8.31 -4.04 26.97
C VAL A 746 -8.66 -4.44 25.53
N GLU A 747 -9.81 -5.09 25.34
CA GLU A 747 -10.31 -5.56 24.06
C GLU A 747 -10.65 -4.40 23.11
N VAL A 748 -11.27 -3.33 23.62
CA VAL A 748 -11.58 -2.13 22.83
C VAL A 748 -10.29 -1.40 22.44
N GLN A 749 -9.34 -1.29 23.37
CA GLN A 749 -8.05 -0.65 23.09
C GLN A 749 -7.22 -1.43 22.06
N ASP A 750 -7.14 -2.77 22.16
CA ASP A 750 -6.49 -3.59 21.13
C ASP A 750 -7.15 -3.41 19.76
N ARG A 751 -8.48 -3.38 19.70
CA ARG A 751 -9.20 -3.20 18.44
C ARG A 751 -8.93 -1.85 17.78
N VAL A 752 -9.14 -0.77 18.50
CA VAL A 752 -9.00 0.60 17.97
C VAL A 752 -7.52 0.97 17.77
N GLY A 753 -6.68 0.60 18.74
CA GLY A 753 -5.25 0.91 18.77
C GLY A 753 -4.41 0.09 17.80
N TYR A 754 -4.85 -1.11 17.44
CA TYR A 754 -4.06 -2.03 16.61
C TYR A 754 -4.89 -2.78 15.56
N TYR A 755 -5.85 -3.61 15.96
CA TYR A 755 -6.39 -4.66 15.09
C TYR A 755 -7.22 -4.13 13.91
N ASP A 756 -8.09 -3.15 14.15
CA ASP A 756 -8.99 -2.55 13.17
C ASP A 756 -8.31 -1.44 12.34
N ARG A 757 -7.01 -1.16 12.59
CA ARG A 757 -6.31 -0.11 11.85
C ARG A 757 -6.11 -0.52 10.39
N PRO A 758 -6.55 0.30 9.40
CA PRO A 758 -6.47 -0.06 7.98
C PRO A 758 -5.05 -0.35 7.48
N ALA A 759 -4.04 0.34 8.05
CA ALA A 759 -2.64 0.16 7.68
C ALA A 759 -1.94 -0.98 8.45
N ARG A 760 -2.65 -1.76 9.28
CA ARG A 760 -2.08 -2.89 10.03
C ARG A 760 -1.45 -3.92 9.11
N SER A 761 -2.11 -4.32 8.03
CA SER A 761 -1.60 -5.32 7.08
C SER A 761 -0.33 -4.86 6.35
N ILE A 762 -0.11 -3.54 6.26
CA ILE A 762 1.09 -2.96 5.66
C ILE A 762 2.22 -2.94 6.69
N LYS A 763 1.97 -2.36 7.88
CA LYS A 763 2.98 -2.17 8.93
C LYS A 763 3.38 -3.48 9.62
N PHE A 764 2.43 -4.40 9.75
CA PHE A 764 2.57 -5.68 10.45
C PHE A 764 2.16 -6.86 9.54
N GLY A 765 2.44 -6.77 8.24
CA GLY A 765 2.04 -7.81 7.26
C GLY A 765 2.59 -9.20 7.56
N PHE A 766 3.66 -9.31 8.36
CA PHE A 766 4.14 -10.59 8.86
C PHE A 766 3.12 -11.30 9.77
N ASN A 767 2.22 -10.58 10.44
CA ASN A 767 1.12 -11.14 11.24
C ASN A 767 -0.02 -11.68 10.38
N ASP A 768 -0.06 -11.36 9.09
CA ASP A 768 -1.08 -11.87 8.17
C ASP A 768 -0.69 -13.23 7.54
N LYS A 769 0.44 -13.82 7.95
CA LYS A 769 0.80 -15.20 7.60
C LYS A 769 -0.31 -16.16 8.06
N PRO A 770 -0.74 -17.14 7.24
CA PRO A 770 -1.88 -18.01 7.58
C PRO A 770 -1.79 -18.69 8.96
N GLY A 771 -0.59 -19.06 9.41
CA GLY A 771 -0.37 -19.64 10.74
C GLY A 771 -0.57 -18.65 11.90
N LEU A 772 -0.29 -17.36 11.69
CA LEU A 772 -0.46 -16.30 12.71
C LEU A 772 -1.89 -15.74 12.72
N LYS A 773 -2.60 -15.78 11.59
CA LYS A 773 -4.03 -15.42 11.55
C LYS A 773 -4.89 -16.28 12.48
N ARG A 774 -4.51 -17.56 12.66
CA ARG A 774 -5.18 -18.48 13.60
C ARG A 774 -5.04 -18.08 15.07
N TRP A 775 -4.02 -17.29 15.42
CA TRP A 775 -3.79 -16.87 16.82
C TRP A 775 -4.85 -15.92 17.32
N ARG A 776 -5.62 -15.27 16.44
CA ARG A 776 -6.68 -14.33 16.80
C ARG A 776 -8.07 -14.83 16.39
N ASP A 777 -8.20 -16.10 16.00
CA ASP A 777 -9.49 -16.69 15.67
C ASP A 777 -10.21 -17.09 16.98
N PRO A 778 -11.33 -16.44 17.34
CA PRO A 778 -12.00 -16.67 18.63
C PRO A 778 -12.47 -18.13 18.83
N THR A 779 -12.59 -18.92 17.76
CA THR A 779 -12.97 -20.33 17.79
C THR A 779 -11.79 -21.27 18.09
N THR A 780 -10.56 -20.77 18.01
CA THR A 780 -9.36 -21.55 18.25
C THR A 780 -9.10 -21.69 19.75
N ASP A 781 -8.71 -22.88 20.20
CA ASP A 781 -8.04 -23.02 21.50
C ASP A 781 -6.66 -22.37 21.38
N HIS A 782 -6.61 -21.07 21.65
CA HIS A 782 -5.42 -20.26 21.47
C HIS A 782 -4.22 -20.80 22.24
N ILE A 783 -4.43 -21.39 23.43
CA ILE A 783 -3.32 -21.94 24.21
C ILE A 783 -2.77 -23.18 23.51
N ALA A 784 -3.63 -24.11 23.10
CA ALA A 784 -3.20 -25.30 22.37
C ALA A 784 -2.51 -24.95 21.04
N GLU A 785 -3.01 -23.96 20.31
CA GLU A 785 -2.43 -23.53 19.03
C GLU A 785 -1.08 -22.83 19.22
N VAL A 786 -0.95 -21.96 20.23
CA VAL A 786 0.33 -21.36 20.62
C VAL A 786 1.33 -22.45 20.94
N VAL A 787 0.97 -23.41 21.80
CA VAL A 787 1.83 -24.54 22.17
C VAL A 787 2.21 -25.36 20.94
N ARG A 788 1.24 -25.73 20.10
CA ARG A 788 1.48 -26.51 18.87
C ARG A 788 2.43 -25.80 17.92
N LEU A 789 2.29 -24.50 17.73
CA LEU A 789 3.13 -23.75 16.79
C LEU A 789 4.53 -23.53 17.33
N VAL A 790 4.68 -23.22 18.62
CA VAL A 790 5.98 -23.19 19.30
C VAL A 790 6.70 -24.55 19.15
N ASN A 791 5.96 -25.67 19.28
CA ASN A 791 6.49 -27.02 19.12
C ASN A 791 6.80 -27.44 17.69
N ALA A 792 5.98 -27.04 16.72
CA ALA A 792 6.16 -27.40 15.32
C ALA A 792 7.48 -26.85 14.75
N ASP A 793 7.95 -25.73 15.29
CA ASP A 793 9.19 -25.09 14.86
C ASP A 793 10.42 -25.53 15.69
N GLY A 794 10.26 -25.88 16.97
CA GLY A 794 11.36 -26.36 17.84
C GLY A 794 12.10 -27.59 17.27
N LYS A 795 11.42 -28.43 16.48
CA LYS A 795 12.03 -29.60 15.82
C LYS A 795 13.03 -29.25 14.70
N ARG A 796 13.05 -28.01 14.19
CA ARG A 796 13.89 -27.62 13.04
C ARG A 796 15.23 -26.98 13.39
N GLU A 797 15.37 -26.36 14.56
CA GLU A 797 16.54 -25.52 14.88
C GLU A 797 17.44 -26.05 16.00
N GLY A 798 17.16 -27.26 16.50
CA GLY A 798 17.94 -27.91 17.56
C GLY A 798 17.57 -27.45 18.98
N PRO A 799 17.83 -28.29 20.00
CA PRO A 799 17.29 -28.13 21.35
C PRO A 799 17.80 -26.87 22.10
N CYS A 800 18.99 -26.35 21.81
CA CYS A 800 19.65 -25.39 22.71
C CYS A 800 18.98 -24.00 22.83
N ASN A 801 18.22 -23.53 21.85
CA ASN A 801 17.69 -22.14 21.89
C ASN A 801 16.43 -21.95 22.75
N TYR A 802 15.76 -23.05 23.14
CA TYR A 802 14.48 -22.98 23.84
C TYR A 802 14.43 -23.73 25.17
N CYS A 803 15.31 -24.72 25.40
CA CYS A 803 15.24 -25.62 26.56
C CYS A 803 15.29 -24.96 27.94
N LEU A 804 15.56 -23.65 28.02
CA LEU A 804 15.67 -22.95 29.30
C LEU A 804 14.61 -21.87 29.48
N LEU A 805 13.73 -21.66 28.51
CA LEU A 805 12.69 -20.66 28.63
C LEU A 805 11.47 -21.22 29.36
N SER A 806 10.67 -20.34 29.96
CA SER A 806 9.33 -20.69 30.39
C SER A 806 8.38 -19.54 30.07
N ALA A 807 7.10 -19.80 29.92
CA ALA A 807 6.10 -18.77 29.73
C ALA A 807 4.91 -18.96 30.66
N LEU A 808 4.22 -17.87 30.96
CA LEU A 808 2.90 -17.91 31.58
C LEU A 808 1.85 -17.79 30.48
N LEU A 809 0.88 -18.71 30.48
CA LEU A 809 -0.23 -18.73 29.53
C LEU A 809 -1.56 -18.88 30.27
N GLY A 810 -2.55 -18.09 29.88
CA GLY A 810 -3.93 -18.18 30.37
C GLY A 810 -4.92 -17.57 29.38
N ARG A 811 -6.21 -17.90 29.52
CA ARG A 811 -7.29 -17.37 28.69
C ARG A 811 -8.35 -16.71 29.56
N GLY A 812 -8.83 -15.54 29.12
CA GLY A 812 -9.81 -14.75 29.85
C GLY A 812 -9.32 -14.45 31.27
N ASP A 813 -10.19 -14.66 32.24
CA ASP A 813 -9.88 -14.50 33.68
C ASP A 813 -9.47 -15.83 34.33
N GLY A 814 -9.19 -16.87 33.53
CA GLY A 814 -8.70 -18.15 34.02
C GLY A 814 -7.30 -18.05 34.64
N PRO A 815 -6.91 -19.06 35.44
CA PRO A 815 -5.59 -19.06 36.09
C PRO A 815 -4.46 -19.13 35.05
N LEU A 816 -3.39 -18.37 35.30
CA LEU A 816 -2.15 -18.50 34.54
C LEU A 816 -1.48 -19.83 34.87
N ARG A 817 -1.09 -20.56 33.83
CA ARG A 817 -0.32 -21.80 33.94
C ARG A 817 1.08 -21.58 33.40
N ARG A 818 2.05 -22.25 34.02
CA ARG A 818 3.45 -22.20 33.58
C ARG A 818 3.70 -23.28 32.53
N TYR A 819 4.25 -22.86 31.41
CA TYR A 819 4.71 -23.72 30.33
C TYR A 819 6.23 -23.66 30.25
N CYS A 820 6.86 -24.81 30.06
CA CYS A 820 8.30 -25.00 30.00
C CYS A 820 8.64 -25.81 28.75
N TRP A 821 9.84 -25.64 28.23
CA TRP A 821 10.38 -26.57 27.26
C TRP A 821 10.94 -27.79 27.99
N GLY A 822 10.49 -28.98 27.60
CA GLY A 822 11.04 -30.25 28.02
C GLY A 822 12.42 -30.50 27.43
N ALA A 823 13.12 -31.51 27.95
CA ALA A 823 14.43 -31.93 27.43
C ALA A 823 14.38 -32.40 25.96
N ASP A 824 13.21 -32.83 25.50
CA ASP A 824 12.90 -33.20 24.11
C ASP A 824 12.65 -31.98 23.20
N GLY A 825 12.77 -30.77 23.73
CA GLY A 825 12.46 -29.52 23.03
C GLY A 825 10.96 -29.25 22.88
N ALA A 826 10.08 -30.06 23.48
CA ALA A 826 8.65 -29.83 23.46
C ALA A 826 8.25 -28.83 24.55
N PHE A 827 7.66 -27.72 24.15
CA PHE A 827 6.95 -26.77 24.97
C PHE A 827 5.62 -27.36 25.47
N GLY A 828 5.43 -27.40 26.79
CA GLY A 828 4.24 -27.94 27.43
C GLY A 828 4.10 -27.45 28.87
N GLU A 829 3.03 -27.84 29.56
CA GLU A 829 2.82 -27.48 30.97
C GLU A 829 3.91 -28.12 31.85
N CYS A 830 4.63 -27.32 32.66
CA CYS A 830 5.88 -27.74 33.33
C CYS A 830 5.75 -28.99 34.23
N GLY A 831 4.53 -29.32 34.70
CA GLY A 831 4.28 -30.47 35.57
C GLY A 831 4.10 -31.82 34.86
N ARG A 832 3.91 -31.84 33.54
CA ARG A 832 3.70 -33.11 32.79
C ARG A 832 4.99 -33.77 32.32
N HIS A 833 6.05 -32.99 32.10
CA HIS A 833 7.32 -33.49 31.54
C HIS A 833 8.26 -34.12 32.57
N HIS A 834 8.04 -33.90 33.87
CA HIS A 834 8.90 -34.47 34.93
C HIS A 834 8.57 -35.92 35.31
N ARG A 835 7.51 -36.54 34.76
CA ARG A 835 7.11 -37.91 35.15
C ARG A 835 7.47 -39.00 34.14
N SER A 836 8.11 -38.68 33.01
CA SER A 836 8.38 -39.65 31.93
C SER A 836 9.86 -39.99 31.75
N THR A 837 10.73 -39.59 32.67
CA THR A 837 12.17 -39.89 32.66
C THR A 837 12.69 -40.26 34.05
N GLU A 838 11.88 -40.97 34.84
CA GLU A 838 12.35 -41.81 35.94
C GLU A 838 12.12 -43.27 35.58
#